data_AF-M2QQB0-F1
#
_entry.id   AF-M2QQB0-F1
#
_cell.length_a   1.000
_cell.length_b   1.000
_cell.length_c   1.000
_cell.angle_alpha   90.00
_cell.angle_beta   90.00
_cell.angle_gamma   90.00
#
_symmetry.space_group_name_H-M   'P 1'
#
loop_
_entity.id
_entity.type
_entity.pdbx_description
1 polymer ?
#
loop_
_entity_poly.entity_id
_entity_poly.type
_entity_poly.pdbx_seq_one_letter_code
_entity_poly.pdbx_strand_id
1 'polypeptide(L)'
;MSSQYIPSISEGAYWVRNKSTKLTFGPGSVPSGGSTLLVGQDQHPLRQALTDQSQMWLVEPLSDGRRFRIRNAQRGFLLDVSESSTADGASVILYTPTGNPNQDWTIERVDSSGGGAYHRIVNVNANKCLTQTSTCGNAIVSSTWVDGDHQRWSFEPVVFPPTYWISHAETGWYLQYDKSGGATVGTKISGIADTRSQLWFLESRTDNDAYVIRSAEDDRKVLDLCGSDVKPGTAVIAYPFHGKANQQWVIKDTVTSNPGEDRVKIFSELAHTVIQVRQASGSPTSGMLQAQTDKGDLSQSWRLHQYPFVPVYWTTIQNLKTGTFLKQTGIVVGPSSGATSALDFSVQWRFVPDRTQPHLYRIINRATGCVVLGKCSSPSVAAAEQSQVWGDLWAIERAGQGIAIVNTLTGGALDHCDGGSTLGALPCNGTADPHRQWVTVQVSDRVPSFALVNSRTGRSLTFKSSSAEQGVTTTPGAVDDWSNQWHLENLSGLDGTDSPNYGIVSKVSGTVLDHYYAERIEAYSDVVNHPYHQWQIIPSSCGERYFQVVNVATGRLLEERETGTPNANATNLTDCDRAQCWELVSARLGDFDLITADDDVLQLLFPYVRPDIASELGRHILQRAPGLEKKGSRKDAHIPKNSRLLQDVAAEITGALEYAIGKWTDDSLQPLDVQAGTRVSVTRSELEANTHLMLPRDLRPGSNVPGWIRIDIEGIYESSPGLRVANLKGWWNNQSVFNVVVPIGAAIGRQIIQDAMRLSLRQHTSVIVEPTNSKPGDGGAKPGTKPAPPPGPAGAHGNGWVFSAAALTPVLVSSSLEL
;
A
#
# COMPACT_ATOMS: atom_id res chain seq x y z
N MET A 1 -18.45 -10.25 -30.98
CA MET A 1 -17.28 -11.04 -30.55
C MET A 1 -16.93 -10.60 -29.14
N SER A 2 -16.65 -11.56 -28.26
CA SER A 2 -16.72 -11.49 -26.80
C SER A 2 -15.95 -10.32 -26.17
N SER A 3 -16.63 -9.54 -25.33
CA SER A 3 -16.06 -8.55 -24.42
C SER A 3 -14.96 -9.18 -23.56
N GLN A 4 -13.81 -8.51 -23.48
CA GLN A 4 -12.73 -8.84 -22.55
C GLN A 4 -13.27 -8.86 -21.11
N TYR A 5 -13.13 -10.00 -20.45
CA TYR A 5 -13.59 -10.20 -19.08
C TYR A 5 -12.49 -9.71 -18.13
N ILE A 6 -12.69 -8.55 -17.52
CA ILE A 6 -11.92 -8.10 -16.36
C ILE A 6 -12.40 -8.96 -15.16
N PRO A 7 -11.52 -9.62 -14.40
CA PRO A 7 -11.94 -10.27 -13.17
C PRO A 7 -12.59 -9.24 -12.25
N SER A 8 -13.85 -9.45 -11.88
CA SER A 8 -14.61 -8.47 -11.09
C SER A 8 -14.10 -8.28 -9.65
N ILE A 9 -13.23 -9.18 -9.18
CA ILE A 9 -12.69 -9.22 -7.82
C ILE A 9 -11.20 -9.65 -7.87
N SER A 10 -10.36 -8.99 -7.06
CA SER A 10 -8.96 -9.32 -6.89
C SER A 10 -8.73 -10.54 -5.98
N GLU A 11 -7.55 -11.15 -6.05
CA GLU A 11 -7.12 -12.09 -5.02
C GLU A 11 -7.15 -11.41 -3.64
N GLY A 12 -7.75 -12.06 -2.63
CA GLY A 12 -7.85 -11.41 -1.32
C GLY A 12 -8.63 -12.16 -0.24
N ALA A 13 -8.64 -11.61 0.98
CA ALA A 13 -9.47 -12.06 2.08
C ALA A 13 -10.71 -11.18 2.20
N TYR A 14 -11.88 -11.83 2.25
CA TYR A 14 -13.16 -11.15 2.21
C TYR A 14 -14.12 -11.68 3.28
N TRP A 15 -14.93 -10.78 3.81
CA TRP A 15 -16.26 -11.10 4.32
C TRP A 15 -17.21 -11.14 3.12
N VAL A 16 -17.85 -12.29 2.88
CA VAL A 16 -18.80 -12.44 1.77
C VAL A 16 -20.21 -12.37 2.32
N ARG A 17 -20.96 -11.32 1.97
CA ARG A 17 -22.27 -11.01 2.56
C ARG A 17 -23.38 -11.08 1.52
N ASN A 18 -24.49 -11.72 1.90
CA ASN A 18 -25.67 -11.80 1.04
C ASN A 18 -26.43 -10.47 0.99
N LYS A 19 -26.92 -10.09 -0.19
CA LYS A 19 -27.69 -8.84 -0.36
C LYS A 19 -29.04 -8.88 0.34
N SER A 20 -29.77 -10.01 0.26
CA SER A 20 -31.11 -10.16 0.84
C SER A 20 -31.07 -10.25 2.36
N THR A 21 -30.25 -11.16 2.90
CA THR A 21 -30.27 -11.47 4.34
C THR A 21 -29.28 -10.66 5.17
N LYS A 22 -28.29 -10.01 4.54
CA LYS A 22 -27.14 -9.35 5.21
C LYS A 22 -26.23 -10.27 6.01
N LEU A 23 -26.44 -11.59 5.92
CA LEU A 23 -25.63 -12.60 6.60
C LEU A 23 -24.34 -12.87 5.82
N THR A 24 -23.28 -13.23 6.55
CA THR A 24 -21.98 -13.62 5.99
C THR A 24 -21.84 -15.13 5.90
N PHE A 25 -20.97 -15.60 5.02
CA PHE A 25 -20.56 -17.00 4.99
C PHE A 25 -19.92 -17.44 6.32
N GLY A 26 -20.35 -18.58 6.85
CA GLY A 26 -19.70 -19.24 7.99
C GLY A 26 -19.86 -20.76 7.94
N PRO A 27 -19.03 -21.51 8.69
CA PRO A 27 -19.20 -22.95 8.84
C PRO A 27 -20.43 -23.25 9.69
N GLY A 28 -21.31 -24.11 9.18
CA GLY A 28 -22.47 -24.63 9.90
C GLY A 28 -22.17 -25.92 10.67
N SER A 29 -23.26 -26.61 11.03
CA SER A 29 -23.18 -27.93 11.64
C SER A 29 -22.59 -28.97 10.68
N VAL A 30 -22.05 -30.03 11.26
CA VAL A 30 -21.61 -31.23 10.54
C VAL A 30 -22.75 -32.24 10.61
N PRO A 31 -23.43 -32.58 9.49
CA PRO A 31 -24.41 -33.65 9.47
C PRO A 31 -23.75 -34.98 9.87
N SER A 32 -24.51 -35.90 10.46
CA SER A 32 -23.98 -37.20 10.92
C SER A 32 -23.20 -37.91 9.80
N GLY A 33 -21.88 -38.06 9.97
CA GLY A 33 -20.98 -38.70 9.01
C GLY A 33 -20.62 -37.86 7.76
N GLY A 34 -20.97 -36.58 7.72
CA GLY A 34 -20.81 -35.71 6.55
C GLY A 34 -19.77 -34.59 6.69
N SER A 35 -19.68 -33.75 5.66
CA SER A 35 -18.82 -32.56 5.61
C SER A 35 -19.48 -31.36 6.29
N THR A 36 -18.69 -30.36 6.71
CA THR A 36 -19.26 -29.12 7.30
C THR A 36 -20.06 -28.37 6.25
N LEU A 37 -21.31 -28.02 6.55
CA LEU A 37 -22.14 -27.20 5.66
C LEU A 37 -21.63 -25.75 5.60
N LEU A 38 -21.77 -25.10 4.44
CA LEU A 38 -21.72 -23.65 4.36
C LEU A 38 -23.09 -23.08 4.73
N VAL A 39 -23.12 -22.13 5.66
CA VAL A 39 -24.38 -21.49 6.09
C VAL A 39 -24.23 -19.97 6.14
N GLY A 40 -25.34 -19.25 6.06
CA GLY A 40 -25.37 -17.81 6.34
C GLY A 40 -25.43 -17.58 7.85
N GLN A 41 -24.58 -16.71 8.39
CA GLN A 41 -24.52 -16.37 9.82
C GLN A 41 -24.37 -14.87 10.04
N ASP A 42 -24.70 -14.40 11.25
CA ASP A 42 -24.35 -13.05 11.65
C ASP A 42 -22.84 -12.90 11.64
N GLN A 43 -22.37 -11.75 11.14
CA GLN A 43 -20.96 -11.47 11.08
C GLN A 43 -20.39 -11.38 12.50
N HIS A 44 -19.26 -12.04 12.73
CA HIS A 44 -18.49 -11.86 13.95
C HIS A 44 -18.17 -10.37 14.15
N PRO A 45 -18.28 -9.84 15.38
CA PRO A 45 -17.69 -8.56 15.69
C PRO A 45 -16.22 -8.55 15.26
N LEU A 46 -15.74 -7.44 14.70
CA LEU A 46 -14.36 -7.28 14.20
C LEU A 46 -13.27 -7.65 15.23
N ARG A 47 -13.63 -7.71 16.51
CA ARG A 47 -12.77 -8.03 17.65
C ARG A 47 -12.57 -9.54 17.83
N GLN A 48 -13.61 -10.32 17.52
CA GLN A 48 -13.59 -11.78 17.58
C GLN A 48 -12.76 -12.39 16.43
N ALA A 49 -12.51 -11.62 15.36
CA ALA A 49 -11.62 -11.99 14.26
C ALA A 49 -10.17 -12.31 14.67
N LEU A 50 -9.71 -11.86 15.86
CA LEU A 50 -8.41 -12.27 16.43
C LEU A 50 -8.36 -13.73 16.91
N THR A 51 -9.54 -14.30 17.17
CA THR A 51 -9.70 -15.63 17.79
C THR A 51 -10.49 -16.59 16.91
N ASP A 52 -11.26 -16.08 15.97
CA ASP A 52 -12.12 -16.84 15.09
C ASP A 52 -12.07 -16.24 13.68
N GLN A 53 -11.37 -16.93 12.78
CA GLN A 53 -11.25 -16.54 11.38
C GLN A 53 -12.15 -17.40 10.48
N SER A 54 -13.13 -18.10 11.07
CA SER A 54 -13.97 -19.07 10.36
C SER A 54 -14.94 -18.44 9.37
N GLN A 55 -15.20 -17.14 9.49
CA GLN A 55 -16.03 -16.38 8.56
C GLN A 55 -15.22 -15.54 7.55
N MET A 56 -13.88 -15.69 7.54
CA MET A 56 -13.01 -15.06 6.55
C MET A 56 -12.73 -16.01 5.39
N TRP A 57 -12.83 -15.49 4.16
CA TRP A 57 -12.73 -16.28 2.94
C TRP A 57 -11.66 -15.72 2.01
N LEU A 58 -10.68 -16.57 1.69
CA LEU A 58 -9.62 -16.26 0.75
C LEU A 58 -10.10 -16.61 -0.67
N VAL A 59 -10.15 -15.62 -1.54
CA VAL A 59 -10.50 -15.75 -2.96
C VAL A 59 -9.20 -15.88 -3.73
N GLU A 60 -8.92 -17.07 -4.25
CA GLU A 60 -7.66 -17.45 -4.91
C GLU A 60 -7.92 -17.68 -6.41
N PRO A 61 -7.41 -16.84 -7.33
CA PRO A 61 -7.57 -17.07 -8.76
C PRO A 61 -6.79 -18.31 -9.22
N LEU A 62 -7.36 -19.05 -10.17
CA LEU A 62 -6.66 -20.10 -10.91
C LEU A 62 -5.79 -19.47 -12.02
N SER A 63 -4.95 -20.29 -12.66
CA SER A 63 -4.00 -19.87 -13.70
C SER A 63 -4.63 -19.19 -14.93
N ASP A 64 -5.94 -19.33 -15.13
CA ASP A 64 -6.67 -18.65 -16.20
C ASP A 64 -7.18 -17.24 -15.83
N GLY A 65 -7.04 -16.83 -14.57
CA GLY A 65 -7.49 -15.53 -14.05
C GLY A 65 -9.00 -15.33 -14.04
N ARG A 66 -9.80 -16.35 -14.39
CA ARG A 66 -11.27 -16.27 -14.52
C ARG A 66 -11.99 -17.10 -13.48
N ARG A 67 -11.43 -18.25 -13.13
CA ARG A 67 -11.95 -19.13 -12.10
C ARG A 67 -11.22 -18.87 -10.79
N PHE A 68 -11.92 -19.13 -9.70
CA PHE A 68 -11.47 -18.92 -8.34
C PHE A 68 -11.71 -20.15 -7.49
N ARG A 69 -10.83 -20.36 -6.51
CA ARG A 69 -11.10 -21.17 -5.32
C ARG A 69 -11.43 -20.24 -4.16
N ILE A 70 -12.48 -20.56 -3.42
CA ILE A 70 -12.88 -19.80 -2.24
C ILE A 70 -12.54 -20.65 -1.02
N ARG A 71 -11.51 -20.26 -0.27
CA ARG A 71 -10.93 -21.02 0.84
C ARG A 71 -11.31 -20.40 2.18
N ASN A 72 -11.71 -21.24 3.14
CA ASN A 72 -11.89 -20.81 4.52
C ASN A 72 -10.54 -20.49 5.17
N ALA A 73 -10.35 -19.29 5.72
CA ALA A 73 -9.06 -18.85 6.27
C ALA A 73 -8.61 -19.67 7.49
N GLN A 74 -9.55 -20.11 8.34
CA GLN A 74 -9.23 -20.90 9.54
C GLN A 74 -9.03 -22.39 9.24
N ARG A 75 -9.89 -22.99 8.41
CA ARG A 75 -9.85 -24.44 8.14
C ARG A 75 -8.97 -24.82 6.96
N GLY A 76 -8.72 -23.91 6.02
CA GLY A 76 -8.00 -24.18 4.78
C GLY A 76 -8.78 -25.03 3.77
N PHE A 77 -10.03 -25.39 4.07
CA PHE A 77 -10.95 -26.12 3.18
C PHE A 77 -11.58 -25.18 2.14
N LEU A 78 -11.98 -25.72 0.99
CA LEU A 78 -12.60 -24.99 -0.10
C LEU A 78 -14.12 -25.09 -0.05
N LEU A 79 -14.79 -24.07 -0.58
CA LEU A 79 -16.19 -24.13 -0.98
C LEU A 79 -16.35 -25.20 -2.06
N ASP A 80 -17.27 -26.13 -1.84
CA ASP A 80 -17.47 -27.32 -2.66
C ASP A 80 -18.97 -27.59 -2.84
N VAL A 81 -19.41 -27.85 -4.06
CA VAL A 81 -20.75 -28.41 -4.30
C VAL A 81 -20.71 -29.92 -4.07
N SER A 82 -21.41 -30.36 -3.02
CA SER A 82 -21.36 -31.74 -2.53
C SER A 82 -21.59 -32.76 -3.64
N GLU A 83 -20.75 -33.80 -3.66
CA GLU A 83 -20.82 -34.91 -4.61
C GLU A 83 -20.75 -34.49 -6.09
N SER A 84 -20.26 -33.27 -6.39
CA SER A 84 -20.30 -32.68 -7.75
C SER A 84 -21.72 -32.63 -8.34
N SER A 85 -22.75 -32.54 -7.49
CA SER A 85 -24.14 -32.55 -7.93
C SER A 85 -24.46 -31.34 -8.82
N THR A 86 -25.22 -31.59 -9.88
CA THR A 86 -25.75 -30.56 -10.79
C THR A 86 -27.23 -30.28 -10.53
N ALA A 87 -27.85 -30.91 -9.51
CA ALA A 87 -29.25 -30.68 -9.14
C ALA A 87 -29.46 -29.31 -8.47
N ASP A 88 -30.68 -28.75 -8.58
CA ASP A 88 -31.02 -27.53 -7.84
C ASP A 88 -31.19 -27.84 -6.36
N GLY A 89 -30.65 -26.95 -5.51
CA GLY A 89 -30.68 -27.12 -4.07
C GLY A 89 -29.57 -28.04 -3.53
N ALA A 90 -28.59 -28.42 -4.35
CA ALA A 90 -27.43 -29.18 -3.88
C ALA A 90 -26.67 -28.40 -2.79
N SER A 91 -26.35 -29.07 -1.69
CA SER A 91 -25.65 -28.46 -0.55
C SER A 91 -24.25 -27.98 -0.93
N VAL A 92 -23.89 -26.79 -0.45
CA VAL A 92 -22.51 -26.30 -0.49
C VAL A 92 -21.85 -26.63 0.84
N ILE A 93 -20.66 -27.22 0.79
CA ILE A 93 -19.90 -27.72 1.94
C ILE A 93 -18.49 -27.12 1.95
N LEU A 94 -17.81 -27.26 3.09
CA LEU A 94 -16.37 -27.05 3.20
C LEU A 94 -15.69 -28.41 3.08
N TYR A 95 -14.87 -28.58 2.04
CA TYR A 95 -14.17 -29.83 1.77
C TYR A 95 -12.68 -29.62 1.51
N THR A 96 -11.88 -30.66 1.75
CA THR A 96 -10.45 -30.62 1.44
C THR A 96 -10.24 -30.35 -0.06
N PRO A 97 -9.19 -29.62 -0.46
CA PRO A 97 -8.90 -29.40 -1.87
C PRO A 97 -8.77 -30.73 -2.64
N THR A 98 -9.59 -30.90 -3.68
CA THR A 98 -9.58 -32.10 -4.56
C THR A 98 -9.03 -31.79 -5.95
N GLY A 99 -9.05 -30.52 -6.35
CA GLY A 99 -8.71 -30.09 -7.71
C GLY A 99 -9.86 -30.25 -8.72
N ASN A 100 -11.03 -30.72 -8.28
CA ASN A 100 -12.18 -30.94 -9.15
C ASN A 100 -12.97 -29.65 -9.42
N PRO A 101 -13.67 -29.55 -10.58
CA PRO A 101 -14.40 -28.33 -10.97
C PRO A 101 -15.59 -27.97 -10.08
N ASN A 102 -16.05 -28.87 -9.20
CA ASN A 102 -17.07 -28.57 -8.20
C ASN A 102 -16.54 -27.69 -7.04
N GLN A 103 -15.23 -27.44 -6.98
CA GLN A 103 -14.57 -26.49 -6.06
C GLN A 103 -14.07 -25.21 -6.75
N ASP A 104 -14.26 -25.12 -8.07
CA ASP A 104 -13.91 -23.94 -8.86
C ASP A 104 -15.16 -23.09 -9.11
N TRP A 105 -14.99 -21.77 -9.05
CA TRP A 105 -16.09 -20.80 -9.11
C TRP A 105 -15.77 -19.68 -10.09
N THR A 106 -16.75 -19.17 -10.83
CA THR A 106 -16.65 -17.84 -11.46
C THR A 106 -17.35 -16.81 -10.59
N ILE A 107 -16.75 -15.62 -10.48
CA ILE A 107 -17.33 -14.50 -9.75
C ILE A 107 -17.60 -13.39 -10.74
N GLU A 108 -18.89 -13.10 -10.92
CA GLU A 108 -19.37 -12.28 -12.04
C GLU A 108 -20.17 -11.11 -11.50
N ARG A 109 -19.83 -9.91 -11.97
CA ARG A 109 -20.52 -8.68 -11.60
C ARG A 109 -21.91 -8.66 -12.24
N VAL A 110 -22.91 -8.23 -11.49
CA VAL A 110 -24.32 -8.20 -11.95
C VAL A 110 -24.95 -6.79 -11.97
N ASP A 111 -24.13 -5.76 -11.72
CA ASP A 111 -24.34 -4.29 -11.69
C ASP A 111 -25.65 -3.68 -11.14
N SER A 112 -25.48 -2.54 -10.45
CA SER A 112 -26.50 -1.79 -9.74
C SER A 112 -26.32 -0.29 -9.98
N SER A 113 -27.36 0.38 -10.49
CA SER A 113 -27.47 1.83 -10.42
C SER A 113 -27.52 2.27 -8.94
N GLY A 114 -26.43 2.85 -8.42
CA GLY A 114 -26.46 3.70 -7.22
C GLY A 114 -26.20 3.07 -5.84
N GLY A 115 -25.54 1.90 -5.72
CA GLY A 115 -25.08 1.41 -4.41
C GLY A 115 -24.49 0.00 -4.42
N GLY A 116 -23.18 -0.12 -4.15
CA GLY A 116 -22.42 -1.36 -3.96
C GLY A 116 -22.24 -2.25 -5.21
N ALA A 117 -21.03 -2.77 -5.42
CA ALA A 117 -20.75 -3.78 -6.44
C ALA A 117 -21.21 -5.17 -5.96
N TYR A 118 -22.33 -5.67 -6.49
CA TYR A 118 -22.81 -7.02 -6.21
C TYR A 118 -22.37 -8.01 -7.28
N HIS A 119 -22.18 -9.26 -6.86
CA HIS A 119 -21.70 -10.35 -7.69
C HIS A 119 -22.61 -11.57 -7.58
N ARG A 120 -22.66 -12.38 -8.64
CA ARG A 120 -23.09 -13.78 -8.55
C ARG A 120 -21.86 -14.67 -8.51
N ILE A 121 -21.96 -15.77 -7.76
CA ILE A 121 -20.88 -16.75 -7.58
C ILE A 121 -21.38 -18.05 -8.23
N VAL A 122 -20.76 -18.47 -9.33
CA VAL A 122 -21.24 -19.60 -10.16
C VAL A 122 -20.28 -20.76 -10.04
N ASN A 123 -20.79 -21.95 -9.73
CA ASN A 123 -19.99 -23.17 -9.72
C ASN A 123 -19.63 -23.60 -11.14
N VAL A 124 -18.36 -23.93 -11.38
CA VAL A 124 -17.87 -24.30 -12.71
C VAL A 124 -18.42 -25.66 -13.17
N ASN A 125 -18.56 -26.64 -12.28
CA ASN A 125 -19.13 -27.94 -12.62
C ASN A 125 -20.65 -27.89 -12.87
N ALA A 126 -21.40 -27.29 -11.94
CA ALA A 126 -22.87 -27.30 -11.98
C ALA A 126 -23.47 -26.21 -12.88
N ASN A 127 -22.71 -25.18 -13.24
CA ASN A 127 -23.18 -23.96 -13.91
C ASN A 127 -24.36 -23.31 -13.16
N LYS A 128 -24.28 -23.28 -11.84
CA LYS A 128 -25.32 -22.83 -10.91
C LYS A 128 -24.78 -21.86 -9.88
N CYS A 129 -25.65 -20.99 -9.39
CA CYS A 129 -25.28 -19.90 -8.49
C CYS A 129 -25.37 -20.31 -7.03
N LEU A 130 -24.44 -19.79 -6.24
CA LEU A 130 -24.52 -19.81 -4.80
C LEU A 130 -25.74 -19.03 -4.33
N THR A 131 -26.59 -19.69 -3.55
CA THR A 131 -27.94 -19.23 -3.26
C THR A 131 -28.24 -19.39 -1.77
N GLN A 132 -28.60 -18.29 -1.12
CA GLN A 132 -29.03 -18.32 0.27
C GLN A 132 -30.55 -18.38 0.36
N THR A 133 -31.10 -19.51 0.76
CA THR A 133 -32.55 -19.77 0.67
C THR A 133 -33.37 -19.24 1.85
N SER A 134 -32.76 -18.90 3.01
CA SER A 134 -33.49 -18.44 4.21
C SER A 134 -32.55 -17.88 5.32
N THR A 135 -33.08 -17.74 6.56
CA THR A 135 -32.50 -17.11 7.77
C THR A 135 -31.19 -17.75 8.28
N CYS A 136 -30.58 -17.13 9.30
CA CYS A 136 -29.32 -17.54 9.94
C CYS A 136 -29.29 -19.05 10.30
N GLY A 137 -28.17 -19.71 10.02
CA GLY A 137 -27.92 -21.13 10.33
C GLY A 137 -28.35 -22.14 9.27
N ASN A 138 -29.11 -21.73 8.25
CA ASN A 138 -29.52 -22.62 7.16
C ASN A 138 -28.45 -22.78 6.07
N ALA A 139 -28.44 -23.95 5.43
CA ALA A 139 -27.50 -24.29 4.37
C ALA A 139 -27.61 -23.33 3.17
N ILE A 140 -26.45 -22.85 2.71
CA ILE A 140 -26.30 -22.23 1.41
C ILE A 140 -26.21 -23.35 0.37
N VAL A 141 -26.91 -23.18 -0.74
CA VAL A 141 -27.06 -24.20 -1.79
C VAL A 141 -26.60 -23.69 -3.14
N SER A 142 -26.41 -24.63 -4.07
CA SER A 142 -26.22 -24.37 -5.50
C SER A 142 -27.56 -24.47 -6.22
N SER A 143 -27.99 -23.41 -6.92
CA SER A 143 -29.23 -23.44 -7.70
C SER A 143 -29.18 -22.55 -8.95
N THR A 144 -30.11 -22.77 -9.87
CA THR A 144 -30.28 -21.99 -11.10
C THR A 144 -30.36 -20.48 -10.82
N TRP A 145 -29.69 -19.68 -11.65
CA TRP A 145 -29.73 -18.22 -11.58
C TRP A 145 -31.13 -17.70 -11.92
N VAL A 146 -31.75 -16.98 -10.98
CA VAL A 146 -33.07 -16.35 -11.15
C VAL A 146 -33.02 -14.83 -10.95
N ASP A 147 -31.81 -14.27 -10.90
CA ASP A 147 -31.57 -12.82 -10.73
C ASP A 147 -32.14 -12.21 -9.44
N GLY A 148 -32.28 -13.02 -8.38
CA GLY A 148 -32.80 -12.57 -7.08
C GLY A 148 -31.72 -12.08 -6.12
N ASP A 149 -32.08 -11.18 -5.20
CA ASP A 149 -31.17 -10.64 -4.18
C ASP A 149 -30.55 -11.71 -3.26
N HIS A 150 -31.19 -12.86 -3.14
CA HIS A 150 -30.70 -14.01 -2.39
C HIS A 150 -29.54 -14.76 -3.09
N GLN A 151 -29.22 -14.41 -4.34
CA GLN A 151 -28.09 -14.90 -5.14
C GLN A 151 -27.04 -13.81 -5.41
N ARG A 152 -27.20 -12.63 -4.80
CA ARG A 152 -26.30 -11.47 -4.97
C ARG A 152 -25.44 -11.29 -3.73
N TRP A 153 -24.14 -11.17 -3.93
CA TRP A 153 -23.13 -11.19 -2.87
C TRP A 153 -22.23 -9.96 -2.94
N SER A 154 -22.01 -9.29 -1.81
CA SER A 154 -20.93 -8.30 -1.65
C SER A 154 -19.68 -8.98 -1.11
N PHE A 155 -18.53 -8.50 -1.57
CA PHE A 155 -17.22 -8.91 -1.09
C PHE A 155 -16.61 -7.71 -0.38
N GLU A 156 -16.52 -7.79 0.94
CA GLU A 156 -16.00 -6.74 1.81
C GLU A 156 -14.59 -7.15 2.24
N PRO A 157 -13.53 -6.42 1.84
CA PRO A 157 -12.17 -6.74 2.25
C PRO A 157 -12.04 -6.86 3.77
N VAL A 158 -11.31 -7.86 4.26
CA VAL A 158 -11.04 -8.01 5.68
C VAL A 158 -10.05 -6.92 6.13
N VAL A 159 -10.48 -6.07 7.05
CA VAL A 159 -9.64 -5.08 7.74
C VAL A 159 -9.71 -5.34 9.24
N PHE A 160 -8.57 -5.62 9.87
CA PHE A 160 -8.51 -5.82 11.31
C PHE A 160 -8.55 -4.46 12.03
N PRO A 161 -9.27 -4.35 13.17
CA PRO A 161 -9.24 -3.15 13.98
C PRO A 161 -7.84 -2.95 14.58
N PRO A 162 -7.40 -1.71 14.81
CA PRO A 162 -6.10 -1.47 15.42
C PRO A 162 -6.11 -1.99 16.86
N THR A 163 -5.13 -2.85 17.15
CA THR A 163 -4.91 -3.47 18.45
C THR A 163 -3.60 -2.94 19.00
N TYR A 164 -3.51 -2.75 20.31
CA TYR A 164 -2.36 -2.12 20.95
C TYR A 164 -1.86 -2.90 22.16
N TRP A 165 -0.54 -2.91 22.32
CA TRP A 165 0.07 -2.98 23.63
C TRP A 165 0.19 -1.55 24.19
N ILE A 166 -0.17 -1.37 25.46
CA ILE A 166 -0.12 -0.06 26.12
C ILE A 166 0.92 -0.13 27.24
N SER A 167 2.06 0.55 27.11
CA SER A 167 3.17 0.47 28.08
C SER A 167 3.26 1.74 28.94
N HIS A 168 3.43 1.57 30.24
CA HIS A 168 3.73 2.64 31.17
C HIS A 168 5.13 3.22 30.90
N ALA A 169 5.23 4.54 30.81
CA ALA A 169 6.42 5.19 30.29
C ALA A 169 7.63 5.16 31.24
N GLU A 170 7.39 5.12 32.55
CA GLU A 170 8.44 5.09 33.58
C GLU A 170 8.98 3.67 33.82
N THR A 171 8.09 2.68 33.89
CA THR A 171 8.48 1.29 34.26
C THR A 171 8.67 0.37 33.06
N GLY A 172 8.13 0.72 31.89
CA GLY A 172 8.06 -0.16 30.73
C GLY A 172 7.07 -1.33 30.88
N TRP A 173 6.28 -1.37 31.95
CA TRP A 173 5.26 -2.40 32.16
C TRP A 173 4.06 -2.18 31.24
N TYR A 174 3.37 -3.26 30.89
CA TYR A 174 2.25 -3.28 29.97
C TYR A 174 0.94 -3.38 30.71
N LEU A 175 -0.05 -2.60 30.27
CA LEU A 175 -1.43 -2.71 30.71
C LEU A 175 -1.93 -4.13 30.47
N GLN A 176 -2.45 -4.75 31.51
CA GLN A 176 -2.79 -6.16 31.55
C GLN A 176 -4.19 -6.36 32.15
N TYR A 177 -4.99 -7.20 31.49
CA TYR A 177 -6.22 -7.74 32.03
C TYR A 177 -5.96 -9.14 32.59
N ASP A 178 -6.00 -9.26 33.92
CA ASP A 178 -6.00 -10.53 34.62
C ASP A 178 -7.46 -10.91 34.96
N LYS A 179 -7.88 -12.12 34.58
CA LYS A 179 -9.23 -12.63 34.89
C LYS A 179 -9.51 -12.70 36.40
N SER A 180 -8.47 -12.89 37.21
CA SER A 180 -8.56 -12.97 38.68
C SER A 180 -8.34 -11.63 39.39
N GLY A 181 -7.52 -10.74 38.82
CA GLY A 181 -7.09 -9.47 39.44
C GLY A 181 -7.66 -8.19 38.82
N GLY A 182 -8.34 -8.27 37.67
CA GLY A 182 -8.86 -7.11 36.94
C GLY A 182 -7.79 -6.40 36.09
N ALA A 183 -7.88 -5.07 35.98
CA ALA A 183 -6.92 -4.27 35.22
C ALA A 183 -5.68 -3.94 36.08
N THR A 184 -4.49 -4.27 35.57
CA THR A 184 -3.19 -4.12 36.24
C THR A 184 -2.12 -3.71 35.23
N VAL A 185 -0.86 -3.62 35.67
CA VAL A 185 0.32 -3.57 34.79
C VAL A 185 1.35 -4.62 35.18
N GLY A 186 2.08 -5.16 34.20
CA GLY A 186 3.13 -6.17 34.41
C GLY A 186 4.23 -6.18 33.34
N THR A 187 5.23 -7.05 33.48
CA THR A 187 6.27 -7.24 32.45
C THR A 187 5.66 -7.73 31.12
N LYS A 188 6.28 -7.40 29.98
CA LYS A 188 5.82 -7.86 28.66
C LYS A 188 5.69 -9.38 28.65
N ILE A 189 4.54 -9.88 28.21
CA ILE A 189 4.33 -11.31 27.94
C ILE A 189 4.82 -11.61 26.51
N SER A 190 5.49 -12.75 26.34
CA SER A 190 5.97 -13.19 25.01
C SER A 190 4.80 -13.43 24.05
N GLY A 191 5.00 -13.15 22.76
CA GLY A 191 4.03 -13.42 21.71
C GLY A 191 3.70 -14.90 21.50
N ILE A 192 4.52 -15.82 22.04
CA ILE A 192 4.24 -17.27 22.02
C ILE A 192 3.26 -17.70 23.13
N ALA A 193 2.96 -16.83 24.09
CA ALA A 193 2.04 -17.15 25.17
C ALA A 193 0.61 -17.24 24.64
N ASP A 194 -0.17 -18.14 25.23
CA ASP A 194 -1.56 -18.41 24.84
C ASP A 194 -2.56 -17.33 25.30
N THR A 195 -2.09 -16.32 26.03
CA THR A 195 -2.89 -15.21 26.54
C THR A 195 -2.73 -13.94 25.69
N ARG A 196 -3.84 -13.23 25.54
CA ARG A 196 -3.92 -11.88 24.94
C ARG A 196 -4.17 -10.81 26.00
N SER A 197 -3.90 -11.11 27.28
CA SER A 197 -4.17 -10.24 28.42
C SER A 197 -3.56 -8.85 28.32
N GLN A 198 -2.53 -8.64 27.50
CA GLN A 198 -1.87 -7.35 27.29
C GLN A 198 -2.22 -6.65 25.96
N LEU A 199 -3.19 -7.18 25.21
CA LEU A 199 -3.68 -6.60 23.97
C LEU A 199 -5.02 -5.90 24.20
N TRP A 200 -5.14 -4.68 23.66
CA TRP A 200 -6.28 -3.80 23.87
C TRP A 200 -6.76 -3.19 22.57
N PHE A 201 -8.09 -3.14 22.39
CA PHE A 201 -8.72 -2.36 21.33
C PHE A 201 -9.00 -0.95 21.83
N LEU A 202 -8.70 0.04 20.99
CA LEU A 202 -9.08 1.43 21.21
C LEU A 202 -10.28 1.75 20.32
N GLU A 203 -11.46 1.81 20.94
CA GLU A 203 -12.73 2.03 20.24
C GLU A 203 -13.09 3.51 20.28
N SER A 204 -12.84 4.21 19.18
CA SER A 204 -13.28 5.59 19.03
C SER A 204 -14.79 5.67 19.12
N ARG A 205 -15.27 6.67 19.84
CA ARG A 205 -16.69 7.01 19.89
C ARG A 205 -17.07 7.92 18.73
N THR A 206 -18.34 7.89 18.34
CA THR A 206 -18.88 8.74 17.27
C THR A 206 -19.44 10.06 17.79
N ASP A 207 -19.69 10.15 19.09
CA ASP A 207 -20.30 11.28 19.79
C ASP A 207 -19.29 12.20 20.51
N ASN A 208 -18.05 11.74 20.74
CA ASN A 208 -16.98 12.53 21.37
C ASN A 208 -15.59 11.97 21.02
N ASP A 209 -14.54 12.67 21.48
CA ASP A 209 -13.12 12.28 21.29
C ASP A 209 -12.66 11.15 22.24
N ALA A 210 -13.59 10.53 22.98
CA ALA A 210 -13.25 9.50 23.94
C ALA A 210 -13.14 8.12 23.28
N TYR A 211 -12.39 7.26 23.94
CA TYR A 211 -12.21 5.86 23.58
C TYR A 211 -12.82 4.94 24.63
N VAL A 212 -13.33 3.79 24.19
CA VAL A 212 -13.49 2.62 25.06
C VAL A 212 -12.24 1.76 24.90
N ILE A 213 -11.55 1.50 26.00
CA ILE A 213 -10.33 0.67 26.03
C ILE A 213 -10.75 -0.76 26.42
N ARG A 214 -10.86 -1.65 25.44
CA ARG A 214 -11.44 -3.00 25.60
C ARG A 214 -10.37 -4.08 25.55
N SER A 215 -10.48 -5.07 26.43
CA SER A 215 -9.59 -6.22 26.48
C SER A 215 -9.76 -7.12 25.25
N ALA A 216 -8.65 -7.56 24.65
CA ALA A 216 -8.67 -8.58 23.60
C ALA A 216 -8.79 -10.02 24.16
N GLU A 217 -8.52 -10.21 25.45
CA GLU A 217 -8.65 -11.50 26.15
C GLU A 217 -10.10 -11.79 26.57
N ASP A 218 -10.87 -10.76 26.92
CA ASP A 218 -12.31 -10.84 27.19
C ASP A 218 -12.98 -9.57 26.65
N ASP A 219 -13.62 -9.71 25.49
CA ASP A 219 -14.25 -8.60 24.76
C ASP A 219 -15.45 -7.99 25.51
N ARG A 220 -15.89 -8.57 26.62
CA ARG A 220 -16.94 -8.00 27.47
C ARG A 220 -16.37 -7.00 28.47
N LYS A 221 -15.04 -6.98 28.66
CA LYS A 221 -14.37 -6.20 29.69
C LYS A 221 -13.68 -4.97 29.11
N VAL A 222 -13.91 -3.83 29.75
CA VAL A 222 -13.33 -2.53 29.39
C VAL A 222 -12.71 -1.88 30.61
N LEU A 223 -11.76 -0.95 30.40
CA LEU A 223 -11.30 -0.09 31.50
C LEU A 223 -12.44 0.77 32.04
N ASP A 224 -12.56 0.80 33.36
CA ASP A 224 -13.67 1.41 34.09
C ASP A 224 -13.14 2.16 35.33
N LEU A 225 -13.57 3.41 35.49
CA LEU A 225 -13.40 4.18 36.72
C LEU A 225 -14.37 3.65 37.78
N CYS A 226 -13.83 2.91 38.74
CA CYS A 226 -14.60 2.10 39.68
C CYS A 226 -15.68 2.90 40.40
N GLY A 227 -16.92 2.39 40.37
CA GLY A 227 -18.07 2.99 41.06
C GLY A 227 -18.47 4.36 40.55
N SER A 228 -17.92 4.83 39.42
CA SER A 228 -18.08 6.22 38.95
C SER A 228 -17.61 7.27 39.98
N ASP A 229 -16.71 6.90 40.91
CA ASP A 229 -16.20 7.82 41.93
C ASP A 229 -15.15 8.75 41.33
N VAL A 230 -15.47 10.04 41.26
CA VAL A 230 -14.64 11.08 40.64
C VAL A 230 -13.47 11.54 41.53
N LYS A 231 -13.32 10.99 42.74
CA LYS A 231 -12.24 11.37 43.65
C LYS A 231 -10.86 10.94 43.12
N PRO A 232 -9.82 11.76 43.30
CA PRO A 232 -8.45 11.32 43.04
C PRO A 232 -8.06 10.14 43.96
N GLY A 233 -7.44 9.12 43.38
CA GLY A 233 -7.11 7.85 44.03
C GLY A 233 -8.12 6.71 43.76
N THR A 234 -9.25 6.97 43.09
CA THR A 234 -10.21 5.92 42.71
C THR A 234 -9.53 4.86 41.85
N ALA A 235 -9.80 3.58 42.11
CA ALA A 235 -9.24 2.48 41.33
C ALA A 235 -9.75 2.49 39.88
N VAL A 236 -8.88 2.14 38.93
CA VAL A 236 -9.27 1.83 37.55
C VAL A 236 -9.23 0.32 37.38
N ILE A 237 -10.35 -0.26 36.97
CA ILE A 237 -10.57 -1.71 36.92
C ILE A 237 -10.98 -2.16 35.53
N ALA A 238 -11.11 -3.47 35.32
CA ALA A 238 -11.76 -4.04 34.16
C ALA A 238 -13.19 -4.45 34.53
N TYR A 239 -14.20 -3.91 33.83
CA TYR A 239 -15.61 -4.12 34.17
C TYR A 239 -16.46 -4.45 32.93
N PRO A 240 -17.59 -5.17 33.06
CA PRO A 240 -18.52 -5.37 31.95
C PRO A 240 -18.92 -4.06 31.27
N PHE A 241 -18.82 -4.03 29.94
CA PHE A 241 -19.17 -2.86 29.17
C PHE A 241 -20.66 -2.49 29.32
N HIS A 242 -20.93 -1.25 29.69
CA HIS A 242 -22.26 -0.65 29.78
C HIS A 242 -22.31 0.78 29.20
N GLY A 243 -21.21 1.28 28.63
CA GLY A 243 -21.19 2.48 27.76
C GLY A 243 -21.30 3.84 28.46
N LYS A 244 -21.38 3.87 29.79
CA LYS A 244 -21.47 5.11 30.59
C LYS A 244 -20.13 5.85 30.61
N ALA A 245 -20.15 7.13 30.98
CA ALA A 245 -18.98 8.02 30.96
C ALA A 245 -17.78 7.51 31.80
N ASN A 246 -18.00 6.71 32.85
CA ASN A 246 -16.92 6.10 33.63
C ASN A 246 -16.13 5.01 32.87
N GLN A 247 -16.57 4.59 31.68
CA GLN A 247 -15.87 3.65 30.78
C GLN A 247 -15.31 4.33 29.53
N GLN A 248 -15.31 5.66 29.52
CA GLN A 248 -14.85 6.48 28.39
C GLN A 248 -13.58 7.22 28.80
N TRP A 249 -12.58 7.18 27.91
CA TRP A 249 -11.24 7.65 28.19
C TRP A 249 -10.71 8.54 27.06
N VAL A 250 -10.32 9.76 27.38
CA VAL A 250 -9.71 10.68 26.41
C VAL A 250 -8.20 10.52 26.45
N ILE A 251 -7.59 10.20 25.31
CA ILE A 251 -6.14 10.02 25.20
C ILE A 251 -5.56 11.32 24.64
N LYS A 252 -4.57 11.90 25.35
CA LYS A 252 -3.93 13.17 24.95
C LYS A 252 -2.41 13.04 24.97
N ASP A 253 -1.75 13.64 24.00
CA ASP A 253 -0.29 13.72 23.98
C ASP A 253 0.24 14.53 25.16
N THR A 254 1.35 14.09 25.73
CA THR A 254 1.96 14.75 26.90
C THR A 254 2.76 15.99 26.54
N VAL A 255 3.36 16.01 25.35
CA VAL A 255 4.20 17.11 24.86
C VAL A 255 3.91 17.33 23.38
N THR A 256 2.96 18.20 23.07
CA THR A 256 2.61 18.54 21.68
C THR A 256 3.70 19.36 20.97
N SER A 257 4.67 19.92 21.71
CA SER A 257 5.78 20.71 21.19
C SER A 257 6.99 19.88 20.72
N ASN A 258 7.00 18.57 20.97
CA ASN A 258 8.10 17.67 20.61
C ASN A 258 7.56 16.50 19.77
N PRO A 259 7.63 16.53 18.42
CA PRO A 259 6.88 15.66 17.49
C PRO A 259 7.25 14.16 17.47
N GLY A 260 7.89 13.68 18.51
CA GLY A 260 8.00 12.25 18.79
C GLY A 260 8.54 12.02 20.17
N GLU A 261 8.18 12.93 21.06
CA GLU A 261 7.64 12.41 22.28
C GLU A 261 6.40 11.58 21.91
N ASP A 262 6.44 10.29 22.18
CA ASP A 262 5.35 9.34 21.86
C ASP A 262 4.47 9.05 23.09
N ARG A 263 4.72 9.77 24.20
CA ARG A 263 3.99 9.60 25.45
C ARG A 263 2.63 10.29 25.42
N VAL A 264 1.63 9.55 25.86
CA VAL A 264 0.25 10.00 26.07
C VAL A 264 -0.14 9.94 27.54
N LYS A 265 -1.18 10.69 27.91
CA LYS A 265 -1.96 10.56 29.13
C LYS A 265 -3.35 10.07 28.79
N ILE A 266 -3.90 9.23 29.66
CA ILE A 266 -5.24 8.65 29.49
C ILE A 266 -6.13 9.27 30.58
N PHE A 267 -7.04 10.15 30.17
CA PHE A 267 -7.95 10.89 31.05
C PHE A 267 -9.29 10.17 31.14
N SER A 268 -9.87 10.08 32.34
CA SER A 268 -11.28 9.72 32.50
C SER A 268 -12.16 10.82 31.94
N GLU A 269 -13.12 10.45 31.10
CA GLU A 269 -14.11 11.42 30.60
C GLU A 269 -15.02 11.93 31.73
N LEU A 270 -15.39 11.05 32.67
CA LEU A 270 -16.26 11.40 33.78
C LEU A 270 -15.59 12.30 34.84
N ALA A 271 -14.34 11.97 35.22
CA ALA A 271 -13.67 12.60 36.35
C ALA A 271 -12.58 13.60 35.96
N HIS A 272 -12.17 13.62 34.69
CA HIS A 272 -11.03 14.40 34.17
C HIS A 272 -9.69 14.14 34.89
N THR A 273 -9.60 13.04 35.65
CA THR A 273 -8.38 12.51 36.27
C THR A 273 -7.62 11.62 35.28
N VAL A 274 -6.32 11.43 35.49
CA VAL A 274 -5.45 10.60 34.63
C VAL A 274 -5.18 9.22 35.23
N ILE A 275 -5.03 8.20 34.39
CA ILE A 275 -4.60 6.86 34.84
C ILE A 275 -3.13 6.93 35.27
N GLN A 276 -2.90 6.65 36.55
CA GLN A 276 -1.60 6.50 37.19
C GLN A 276 -1.32 5.03 37.53
N VAL A 277 -0.07 4.60 37.38
CA VAL A 277 0.40 3.34 37.96
C VAL A 277 0.80 3.54 39.41
N ARG A 278 0.21 2.75 40.31
CA ARG A 278 0.66 2.59 41.68
C ARG A 278 1.36 1.24 41.82
N GLN A 279 2.67 1.25 42.07
CA GLN A 279 3.42 0.01 42.32
C GLN A 279 2.81 -0.76 43.49
N ALA A 280 2.65 -2.07 43.33
CA ALA A 280 2.19 -2.93 44.41
C ALA A 280 3.31 -3.07 45.45
N SER A 281 2.99 -2.94 46.74
CA SER A 281 3.96 -3.08 47.82
C SER A 281 4.64 -4.45 47.75
N GLY A 282 5.96 -4.47 47.51
CA GLY A 282 6.76 -5.70 47.46
C GLY A 282 6.81 -6.41 46.10
N SER A 283 6.23 -5.86 45.03
CA SER A 283 6.33 -6.44 43.68
C SER A 283 7.20 -5.56 42.76
N PRO A 284 8.37 -6.03 42.30
CA PRO A 284 9.23 -5.30 41.36
C PRO A 284 8.80 -5.47 39.89
N THR A 285 7.70 -6.19 39.61
CA THR A 285 7.28 -6.55 38.25
C THR A 285 5.80 -6.27 37.96
N SER A 286 5.06 -5.67 38.90
CA SER A 286 3.63 -5.37 38.70
C SER A 286 3.12 -4.16 39.50
N GLY A 287 1.98 -3.62 39.06
CA GLY A 287 1.31 -2.48 39.69
C GLY A 287 -0.19 -2.44 39.44
N MET A 288 -0.88 -1.64 40.26
CA MET A 288 -2.33 -1.39 40.17
C MET A 288 -2.60 -0.04 39.51
N LEU A 289 -3.78 0.12 38.91
CA LEU A 289 -4.20 1.37 38.28
C LEU A 289 -5.09 2.20 39.22
N GLN A 290 -4.86 3.50 39.24
CA GLN A 290 -5.74 4.46 39.89
C GLN A 290 -5.92 5.70 39.02
N ALA A 291 -7.06 6.36 39.13
CA ALA A 291 -7.30 7.65 38.52
C ALA A 291 -6.85 8.74 39.52
N GLN A 292 -5.99 9.66 39.09
CA GLN A 292 -5.37 10.67 39.95
C GLN A 292 -5.41 12.05 39.29
N THR A 293 -5.35 13.12 40.08
CA THR A 293 -5.10 14.46 39.54
C THR A 293 -3.79 14.46 38.74
N ASP A 294 -3.76 15.15 37.61
CA ASP A 294 -2.55 15.26 36.80
C ASP A 294 -1.43 15.98 37.59
N LYS A 295 -0.29 15.32 37.73
CA LYS A 295 0.92 15.78 38.41
C LYS A 295 2.01 16.24 37.43
N GLY A 296 1.84 15.97 36.14
CA GLY A 296 2.84 16.30 35.12
C GLY A 296 4.08 15.41 35.12
N ASP A 297 4.06 14.26 35.82
CA ASP A 297 5.21 13.35 35.92
C ASP A 297 5.07 12.07 35.05
N LEU A 298 6.12 11.26 35.02
CA LEU A 298 6.19 10.05 34.19
C LEU A 298 5.29 8.90 34.70
N SER A 299 4.86 8.93 35.97
CA SER A 299 4.03 7.88 36.58
C SER A 299 2.58 7.85 36.05
N GLN A 300 2.23 8.86 35.25
CA GLN A 300 0.92 9.06 34.62
C GLN A 300 1.01 9.01 33.08
N SER A 301 2.19 8.67 32.55
CA SER A 301 2.46 8.68 31.12
C SER A 301 2.54 7.27 30.54
N TRP A 302 2.04 7.12 29.31
CA TRP A 302 1.88 5.83 28.62
C TRP A 302 2.38 5.92 27.19
N ARG A 303 2.64 4.79 26.54
CA ARG A 303 2.94 4.68 25.10
C ARG A 303 2.04 3.64 24.47
N LEU A 304 1.54 3.93 23.28
CA LEU A 304 0.69 3.04 22.51
C LEU A 304 1.53 2.36 21.42
N HIS A 305 1.68 1.05 21.50
CA HIS A 305 2.40 0.25 20.50
C HIS A 305 1.39 -0.57 19.71
N GLN A 306 1.16 -0.20 18.45
CA GLN A 306 0.28 -0.96 17.58
C GLN A 306 0.81 -2.40 17.40
N TYR A 307 -0.07 -3.37 17.61
CA TYR A 307 0.19 -4.78 17.38
C TYR A 307 0.34 -5.04 15.88
N PRO A 308 1.43 -5.69 15.44
CA PRO A 308 1.65 -5.95 14.02
C PRO A 308 0.66 -7.00 13.52
N PHE A 309 -0.20 -6.60 12.58
CA PHE A 309 -1.02 -7.52 11.83
C PHE A 309 -0.27 -7.94 10.57
N VAL A 310 -0.08 -9.25 10.39
CA VAL A 310 0.45 -9.79 9.14
C VAL A 310 -0.64 -9.81 8.07
N PRO A 311 -0.32 -9.47 6.81
CA PRO A 311 -1.27 -9.59 5.72
C PRO A 311 -1.76 -11.04 5.59
N VAL A 312 -3.06 -11.20 5.36
CA VAL A 312 -3.69 -12.49 5.02
C VAL A 312 -3.50 -12.89 3.55
N TYR A 313 -2.80 -12.05 2.80
CA TYR A 313 -2.51 -12.19 1.36
C TYR A 313 -1.19 -12.92 1.13
N TRP A 314 -0.94 -13.33 -0.12
CA TRP A 314 0.40 -13.70 -0.53
C TRP A 314 1.30 -12.47 -0.45
N THR A 315 2.33 -12.61 0.38
CA THR A 315 3.29 -11.59 0.68
C THR A 315 4.68 -12.15 0.45
N THR A 316 5.60 -11.25 0.18
CA THR A 316 7.02 -11.52 0.31
C THR A 316 7.46 -11.07 1.70
N ILE A 317 8.54 -11.64 2.23
CA ILE A 317 9.06 -11.34 3.57
C ILE A 317 10.50 -10.84 3.41
N GLN A 318 10.74 -9.55 3.69
CA GLN A 318 12.05 -8.89 3.52
C GLN A 318 12.73 -8.67 4.85
N ASN A 319 14.03 -8.94 4.89
CA ASN A 319 14.86 -8.57 6.02
C ASN A 319 15.24 -7.10 5.94
N LEU A 320 14.94 -6.31 6.98
CA LEU A 320 15.17 -4.86 6.96
C LEU A 320 16.66 -4.48 6.95
N LYS A 321 17.54 -5.35 7.46
CA LYS A 321 18.97 -5.05 7.52
C LYS A 321 19.70 -5.36 6.22
N THR A 322 19.38 -6.50 5.61
CA THR A 322 20.09 -7.02 4.42
C THR A 322 19.37 -6.72 3.11
N GLY A 323 18.09 -6.33 3.15
CA GLY A 323 17.26 -6.13 1.97
C GLY A 323 16.85 -7.43 1.26
N THR A 324 17.39 -8.58 1.66
CA THR A 324 17.07 -9.88 1.06
C THR A 324 15.70 -10.40 1.47
N PHE A 325 15.15 -11.31 0.67
CA PHE A 325 13.83 -11.89 0.85
C PHE A 325 13.87 -13.36 1.17
N LEU A 326 12.85 -13.83 1.87
CA LEU A 326 12.66 -15.24 2.18
C LEU A 326 12.32 -16.02 0.89
N LYS A 327 13.08 -17.06 0.57
CA LYS A 327 12.88 -17.96 -0.58
C LYS A 327 12.93 -19.41 -0.15
N GLN A 328 12.05 -20.22 -0.72
CA GLN A 328 12.15 -21.67 -0.64
C GLN A 328 12.93 -22.21 -1.86
N THR A 329 13.94 -23.04 -1.60
CA THR A 329 14.63 -23.84 -2.62
C THR A 329 14.68 -25.29 -2.15
N GLY A 330 13.84 -26.15 -2.74
CA GLY A 330 13.63 -27.51 -2.24
C GLY A 330 13.08 -27.47 -0.81
N ILE A 331 13.79 -28.09 0.13
CA ILE A 331 13.44 -28.08 1.57
C ILE A 331 14.14 -26.95 2.35
N VAL A 332 14.98 -26.16 1.71
CA VAL A 332 15.75 -25.08 2.35
C VAL A 332 14.98 -23.78 2.23
N VAL A 333 14.97 -23.01 3.32
CA VAL A 333 14.46 -21.64 3.34
C VAL A 333 15.66 -20.71 3.54
N GLY A 334 15.93 -19.85 2.57
CA GLY A 334 17.13 -19.00 2.54
C GLY A 334 16.86 -17.60 1.99
N PRO A 335 17.87 -16.72 2.01
CA PRO A 335 17.77 -15.39 1.43
C PRO A 335 17.77 -15.41 -0.10
N SER A 336 17.15 -14.41 -0.72
CA SER A 336 17.08 -14.18 -2.17
C SER A 336 17.09 -12.68 -2.49
N SER A 337 17.43 -12.31 -3.73
CA SER A 337 17.30 -10.96 -4.26
C SER A 337 15.84 -10.52 -4.47
N GLY A 338 14.87 -11.45 -4.42
CA GLY A 338 13.45 -11.15 -4.47
C GLY A 338 12.69 -12.02 -5.46
N ALA A 339 11.50 -11.56 -5.83
CA ALA A 339 10.70 -12.18 -6.87
C ALA A 339 11.21 -11.70 -8.23
N THR A 340 11.60 -12.60 -9.11
CA THR A 340 11.97 -12.24 -10.50
C THR A 340 10.74 -11.96 -11.37
N SER A 341 9.55 -12.39 -10.93
CA SER A 341 8.25 -12.07 -11.52
C SER A 341 7.13 -12.28 -10.50
N ALA A 342 5.90 -11.82 -10.82
CA ALA A 342 4.72 -12.13 -10.00
C ALA A 342 4.41 -13.65 -9.94
N LEU A 343 4.99 -14.45 -10.85
CA LEU A 343 4.91 -15.91 -10.85
C LEU A 343 6.02 -16.60 -10.05
N ASP A 344 7.01 -15.87 -9.51
CA ASP A 344 8.00 -16.49 -8.63
C ASP A 344 7.34 -16.81 -7.28
N PHE A 345 6.58 -17.90 -7.26
CA PHE A 345 5.86 -18.40 -6.10
C PHE A 345 6.80 -18.91 -5.00
N SER A 346 8.08 -19.10 -5.29
CA SER A 346 9.07 -19.61 -4.34
C SER A 346 9.44 -18.59 -3.25
N VAL A 347 9.22 -17.30 -3.51
CA VAL A 347 9.44 -16.20 -2.55
C VAL A 347 8.14 -15.64 -1.97
N GLN A 348 7.00 -16.26 -2.29
CA GLN A 348 5.68 -15.82 -1.86
C GLN A 348 5.19 -16.71 -0.73
N TRP A 349 4.77 -16.05 0.34
CA TRP A 349 4.44 -16.65 1.61
C TRP A 349 3.09 -16.13 2.06
N ARG A 350 2.37 -16.93 2.85
CA ARG A 350 1.14 -16.50 3.51
C ARG A 350 1.17 -16.92 4.97
N PHE A 351 0.77 -16.01 5.84
CA PHE A 351 0.56 -16.29 7.26
C PHE A 351 -0.84 -16.88 7.42
N VAL A 352 -0.91 -18.12 7.88
CA VAL A 352 -2.17 -18.83 8.13
C VAL A 352 -2.26 -19.09 9.63
N PRO A 353 -3.30 -18.57 10.31
CA PRO A 353 -3.44 -18.78 11.76
C PRO A 353 -3.56 -20.28 12.08
N ASP A 354 -3.08 -20.67 13.24
CA ASP A 354 -3.33 -22.01 13.75
C ASP A 354 -4.80 -22.18 14.16
N ARG A 355 -5.31 -23.40 13.96
CA ARG A 355 -6.73 -23.73 14.19
C ARG A 355 -7.11 -23.67 15.66
N THR A 356 -6.21 -24.04 16.57
CA THR A 356 -6.47 -24.08 18.02
C THR A 356 -5.82 -22.90 18.73
N GLN A 357 -4.76 -22.32 18.16
CA GLN A 357 -4.01 -21.18 18.68
C GLN A 357 -3.92 -20.06 17.62
N PRO A 358 -5.02 -19.36 17.32
CA PRO A 358 -5.08 -18.40 16.20
C PRO A 358 -4.20 -17.14 16.33
N HIS A 359 -3.47 -16.99 17.45
CA HIS A 359 -2.42 -15.99 17.64
C HIS A 359 -1.04 -16.46 17.11
N LEU A 360 -0.91 -17.75 16.79
CA LEU A 360 0.25 -18.36 16.17
C LEU A 360 -0.06 -18.63 14.69
N TYR A 361 0.97 -18.60 13.86
CA TYR A 361 0.85 -18.70 12.42
C TYR A 361 1.75 -19.78 11.85
N ARG A 362 1.25 -20.46 10.82
CA ARG A 362 2.06 -21.20 9.86
C ARG A 362 2.37 -20.28 8.68
N ILE A 363 3.62 -20.25 8.26
CA ILE A 363 4.06 -19.46 7.11
C ILE A 363 4.16 -20.43 5.93
N ILE A 364 3.21 -20.34 5.01
CA ILE A 364 3.05 -21.29 3.90
C ILE A 364 3.64 -20.71 2.62
N ASN A 365 4.45 -21.47 1.90
CA ASN A 365 4.97 -21.11 0.59
C ASN A 365 3.93 -21.32 -0.51
N ARG A 366 3.83 -20.38 -1.45
CA ARG A 366 2.86 -20.47 -2.56
C ARG A 366 3.20 -21.56 -3.57
N ALA A 367 4.47 -21.79 -3.87
CA ALA A 367 4.88 -22.74 -4.90
C ALA A 367 4.66 -24.19 -4.47
N THR A 368 4.97 -24.49 -3.21
CA THR A 368 5.03 -25.87 -2.72
C THR A 368 3.91 -26.24 -1.76
N GLY A 369 3.26 -25.25 -1.14
CA GLY A 369 2.37 -25.48 0.00
C GLY A 369 3.10 -25.90 1.28
N CYS A 370 4.44 -25.94 1.29
CA CYS A 370 5.22 -26.25 2.47
C CYS A 370 5.17 -25.11 3.49
N VAL A 371 5.33 -25.45 4.76
CA VAL A 371 5.39 -24.53 5.89
C VAL A 371 6.83 -24.30 6.33
N VAL A 372 7.16 -23.07 6.76
CA VAL A 372 8.46 -22.74 7.36
C VAL A 372 8.58 -23.37 8.75
N LEU A 373 9.71 -24.02 9.02
CA LEU A 373 10.02 -24.72 10.26
C LEU A 373 11.22 -24.09 10.96
N GLY A 374 11.12 -23.86 12.26
CA GLY A 374 12.28 -23.65 13.13
C GLY A 374 12.82 -24.97 13.64
N LYS A 375 14.15 -25.14 13.64
CA LYS A 375 14.85 -26.33 14.13
C LYS A 375 15.95 -25.95 15.11
N CYS A 376 16.18 -26.81 16.10
CA CYS A 376 17.32 -26.71 17.02
C CYS A 376 18.62 -27.32 16.45
N SER A 377 18.59 -27.81 15.20
CA SER A 377 19.71 -28.42 14.48
C SER A 377 19.93 -27.70 13.15
N SER A 378 21.11 -27.89 12.53
CA SER A 378 21.41 -27.28 11.22
C SER A 378 20.82 -28.10 10.05
N PRO A 379 20.17 -27.48 9.04
CA PRO A 379 19.85 -26.05 8.98
C PRO A 379 18.73 -25.69 9.97
N SER A 380 18.90 -24.57 10.68
CA SER A 380 18.00 -24.11 11.75
C SER A 380 16.64 -23.62 11.25
N VAL A 381 16.50 -23.42 9.94
CA VAL A 381 15.24 -23.11 9.28
C VAL A 381 15.09 -23.99 8.03
N ALA A 382 13.91 -24.55 7.82
CA ALA A 382 13.61 -25.43 6.68
C ALA A 382 12.15 -25.29 6.24
N ALA A 383 11.77 -25.96 5.15
CA ALA A 383 10.39 -26.10 4.70
C ALA A 383 9.96 -27.57 4.63
N ALA A 384 8.72 -27.88 5.01
CA ALA A 384 8.13 -29.21 4.84
C ALA A 384 6.61 -29.16 4.65
N GLU A 385 6.01 -30.26 4.19
CA GLU A 385 4.55 -30.39 4.05
C GLU A 385 3.83 -30.31 5.40
N GLN A 386 2.59 -29.81 5.40
CA GLN A 386 1.85 -29.44 6.62
C GLN A 386 1.44 -30.63 7.52
N SER A 387 1.50 -31.88 7.05
CA SER A 387 0.69 -32.97 7.60
C SER A 387 1.09 -33.51 8.98
N GLN A 388 2.14 -32.99 9.65
CA GLN A 388 2.48 -33.15 11.09
C GLN A 388 3.96 -32.77 11.32
N VAL A 389 4.29 -31.48 11.45
CA VAL A 389 5.70 -31.07 11.57
C VAL A 389 5.92 -30.16 12.77
N TRP A 390 6.81 -30.57 13.68
CA TRP A 390 7.19 -29.76 14.83
C TRP A 390 8.00 -28.52 14.40
N GLY A 391 7.73 -27.40 15.06
CA GLY A 391 8.40 -26.12 14.80
C GLY A 391 7.79 -25.30 13.65
N ASP A 392 6.59 -25.65 13.19
CA ASP A 392 5.85 -24.94 12.12
C ASP A 392 5.07 -23.70 12.60
N LEU A 393 4.95 -23.52 13.91
CA LEU A 393 4.23 -22.41 14.52
C LEU A 393 5.15 -21.24 14.87
N TRP A 394 4.71 -20.05 14.50
CA TRP A 394 5.43 -18.80 14.68
C TRP A 394 4.51 -17.73 15.29
N ALA A 395 5.00 -17.04 16.31
CA ALA A 395 4.39 -15.83 16.84
C ALA A 395 4.95 -14.58 16.14
N ILE A 396 4.16 -13.52 16.08
CA ILE A 396 4.60 -12.23 15.55
C ILE A 396 4.73 -11.24 16.69
N GLU A 397 5.87 -10.58 16.77
CA GLU A 397 6.15 -9.52 17.74
C GLU A 397 6.58 -8.23 17.04
N ARG A 398 6.27 -7.07 17.66
CA ARG A 398 6.83 -5.79 17.21
C ARG A 398 8.34 -5.77 17.49
N ALA A 399 9.12 -5.39 16.48
CA ALA A 399 10.58 -5.34 16.57
C ALA A 399 11.14 -4.18 15.74
N GLY A 400 11.63 -3.13 16.41
CA GLY A 400 12.16 -1.93 15.76
C GLY A 400 11.15 -1.29 14.80
N GLN A 401 11.52 -1.19 13.52
CA GLN A 401 10.66 -0.66 12.45
C GLN A 401 9.80 -1.72 11.76
N GLY A 402 9.96 -3.00 12.10
CA GLY A 402 9.24 -4.11 11.49
C GLY A 402 8.70 -5.11 12.51
N ILE A 403 8.70 -6.38 12.11
CA ILE A 403 8.24 -7.50 12.91
C ILE A 403 9.38 -8.48 13.21
N ALA A 404 9.33 -9.12 14.37
CA ALA A 404 10.05 -10.34 14.64
C ALA A 404 9.10 -11.54 14.46
N ILE A 405 9.60 -12.59 13.83
CA ILE A 405 8.87 -13.83 13.57
C ILE A 405 9.48 -14.90 14.49
N VAL A 406 8.84 -15.17 15.64
CA VAL A 406 9.41 -15.96 16.74
C VAL A 406 8.89 -17.38 16.69
N ASN A 407 9.78 -18.36 16.60
CA ASN A 407 9.40 -19.76 16.55
C ASN A 407 8.98 -20.28 17.93
N THR A 408 7.90 -21.05 18.01
CA THR A 408 7.43 -21.59 19.29
C THR A 408 8.24 -22.76 19.82
N LEU A 409 8.93 -23.51 18.96
CA LEU A 409 9.77 -24.65 19.37
C LEU A 409 11.14 -24.18 19.86
N THR A 410 11.78 -23.28 19.13
CA THR A 410 13.13 -22.82 19.47
C THR A 410 13.15 -21.59 20.39
N GLY A 411 12.06 -20.83 20.46
CA GLY A 411 12.01 -19.53 21.14
C GLY A 411 12.87 -18.46 20.46
N GLY A 412 13.46 -18.76 19.30
CA GLY A 412 14.29 -17.85 18.52
C GLY A 412 13.50 -17.08 17.47
N ALA A 413 13.86 -15.83 17.23
CA ALA A 413 13.38 -15.06 16.10
C ALA A 413 14.03 -15.55 14.79
N LEU A 414 13.28 -15.52 13.69
CA LEU A 414 13.82 -15.72 12.34
C LEU A 414 14.90 -14.68 12.07
N ASP A 415 16.05 -15.14 11.62
CA ASP A 415 17.29 -14.38 11.66
C ASP A 415 18.09 -14.56 10.37
N HIS A 416 18.67 -13.47 9.88
CA HIS A 416 19.65 -13.50 8.81
C HIS A 416 21.02 -13.04 9.32
N CYS A 417 21.57 -13.78 10.31
CA CYS A 417 22.87 -13.50 10.92
C CYS A 417 23.95 -13.29 9.84
N ASP A 418 24.65 -12.16 9.94
CA ASP A 418 25.79 -11.77 9.09
C ASP A 418 25.51 -11.56 7.60
N GLY A 419 24.25 -11.64 7.15
CA GLY A 419 23.89 -11.53 5.73
C GLY A 419 24.45 -12.65 4.85
N GLY A 420 24.71 -13.83 5.45
CA GLY A 420 25.26 -15.01 4.77
C GLY A 420 24.26 -15.75 3.88
N SER A 421 24.51 -17.04 3.62
CA SER A 421 23.64 -17.85 2.74
C SER A 421 22.53 -18.63 3.47
N THR A 422 22.42 -18.48 4.79
CA THR A 422 21.55 -19.32 5.63
C THR A 422 20.76 -18.50 6.63
N LEU A 423 19.57 -18.98 6.99
CA LEU A 423 18.72 -18.38 8.01
C LEU A 423 18.77 -19.13 9.33
N GLY A 424 18.71 -18.35 10.41
CA GLY A 424 18.74 -18.78 11.81
C GLY A 424 17.38 -18.72 12.48
N ALA A 425 17.15 -19.58 13.47
CA ALA A 425 16.04 -19.46 14.42
C ALA A 425 16.42 -20.11 15.77
N LEU A 426 17.63 -19.86 16.28
CA LEU A 426 18.11 -20.49 17.51
C LEU A 426 17.61 -19.75 18.78
N PRO A 427 17.47 -20.45 19.92
CA PRO A 427 17.15 -19.80 21.20
C PRO A 427 18.16 -18.71 21.54
N CYS A 428 17.71 -17.63 22.21
CA CYS A 428 18.53 -16.52 22.73
C CYS A 428 18.92 -15.39 21.75
N ASN A 429 18.39 -15.34 20.52
CA ASN A 429 18.75 -14.25 19.61
C ASN A 429 17.96 -12.93 19.84
N GLY A 430 16.82 -12.94 20.53
CA GLY A 430 16.08 -11.72 20.89
C GLY A 430 15.57 -10.93 19.67
N THR A 431 14.77 -9.87 19.87
CA THR A 431 14.10 -9.16 18.76
C THR A 431 14.70 -7.80 18.40
N ALA A 432 15.67 -7.31 19.17
CA ALA A 432 16.19 -5.94 19.02
C ALA A 432 17.15 -5.76 17.82
N ASP A 433 17.78 -6.83 17.34
CA ASP A 433 18.76 -6.78 16.26
C ASP A 433 18.08 -6.53 14.90
N PRO A 434 18.56 -5.57 14.08
CA PRO A 434 18.03 -5.33 12.74
C PRO A 434 18.01 -6.57 11.82
N HIS A 435 18.92 -7.54 11.98
CA HIS A 435 18.91 -8.78 11.19
C HIS A 435 17.73 -9.70 11.51
N ARG A 436 16.99 -9.40 12.58
CA ARG A 436 15.81 -10.14 13.04
C ARG A 436 14.51 -9.38 12.82
N GLN A 437 14.59 -8.23 12.16
CA GLN A 437 13.46 -7.39 11.83
C GLN A 437 13.09 -7.60 10.37
N TRP A 438 11.81 -7.90 10.15
CA TRP A 438 11.26 -8.22 8.85
C TRP A 438 10.11 -7.29 8.50
N VAL A 439 9.84 -7.14 7.21
CA VAL A 439 8.63 -6.49 6.70
C VAL A 439 7.96 -7.41 5.70
N THR A 440 6.63 -7.49 5.78
CA THR A 440 5.79 -8.18 4.82
C THR A 440 5.32 -7.19 3.76
N VAL A 441 5.51 -7.52 2.48
CA VAL A 441 5.08 -6.69 1.35
C VAL A 441 4.22 -7.53 0.41
N GLN A 442 3.01 -7.06 0.10
CA GLN A 442 2.09 -7.79 -0.75
C GLN A 442 2.72 -8.00 -2.14
N VAL A 443 2.51 -9.18 -2.74
CA VAL A 443 3.18 -9.57 -4.00
C VAL A 443 2.80 -8.64 -5.17
N SER A 444 1.62 -8.03 -5.13
CA SER A 444 1.22 -7.00 -6.10
C SER A 444 2.20 -5.82 -6.16
N ASP A 445 2.97 -5.58 -5.10
CA ASP A 445 3.73 -4.36 -4.87
C ASP A 445 5.22 -4.52 -5.22
N ARG A 446 5.65 -5.71 -5.67
CA ARG A 446 7.08 -6.09 -5.64
C ARG A 446 7.85 -6.05 -6.95
N VAL A 447 7.19 -5.91 -8.09
CA VAL A 447 7.92 -5.80 -9.36
C VAL A 447 7.57 -4.47 -9.98
N PRO A 448 8.41 -3.44 -9.79
CA PRO A 448 8.43 -2.27 -10.65
C PRO A 448 8.43 -2.78 -12.09
N SER A 449 7.29 -2.57 -12.74
CA SER A 449 7.00 -3.03 -14.07
C SER A 449 6.45 -1.87 -14.86
N PHE A 450 6.60 -1.96 -16.17
CA PHE A 450 6.19 -0.93 -17.08
C PHE A 450 5.39 -1.55 -18.21
N ALA A 451 4.28 -0.92 -18.56
CA ALA A 451 3.78 -0.95 -19.91
C ALA A 451 4.71 -0.14 -20.80
N LEU A 452 5.17 -0.77 -21.88
CA LEU A 452 5.87 -0.08 -22.96
C LEU A 452 4.80 0.46 -23.91
N VAL A 453 4.50 1.76 -23.85
CA VAL A 453 3.46 2.41 -24.64
C VAL A 453 4.05 3.09 -25.86
N ASN A 454 3.62 2.71 -27.06
CA ASN A 454 4.13 3.29 -28.29
C ASN A 454 3.62 4.73 -28.49
N SER A 455 4.53 5.67 -28.79
CA SER A 455 4.21 7.11 -28.91
C SER A 455 3.36 7.48 -30.13
N ARG A 456 3.34 6.62 -31.17
CA ARG A 456 2.53 6.83 -32.37
C ARG A 456 1.11 6.32 -32.18
N THR A 457 0.96 5.13 -31.60
CA THR A 457 -0.33 4.43 -31.58
C THR A 457 -1.00 4.37 -30.22
N GLY A 458 -0.30 4.73 -29.14
CA GLY A 458 -0.80 4.63 -27.76
C GLY A 458 -1.05 3.18 -27.32
N ARG A 459 -0.61 2.19 -28.10
CA ARG A 459 -0.76 0.77 -27.80
C ARG A 459 0.40 0.33 -26.91
N SER A 460 0.09 -0.50 -25.92
CA SER A 460 1.07 -1.10 -25.02
C SER A 460 1.56 -2.43 -25.57
N LEU A 461 2.84 -2.75 -25.38
CA LEU A 461 3.40 -4.07 -25.69
C LEU A 461 2.74 -5.13 -24.80
N THR A 462 2.14 -6.16 -25.39
CA THR A 462 1.29 -7.13 -24.68
C THR A 462 1.72 -8.56 -24.92
N PHE A 463 1.84 -9.34 -23.86
CA PHE A 463 2.04 -10.79 -23.89
C PHE A 463 0.72 -11.54 -24.19
N LYS A 464 0.76 -12.54 -25.08
CA LYS A 464 -0.39 -13.45 -25.36
C LYS A 464 -0.11 -14.88 -24.90
N SER A 465 -1.04 -15.45 -24.15
CA SER A 465 -0.94 -16.78 -23.53
C SER A 465 -1.48 -17.95 -24.42
N SER A 466 -1.76 -17.76 -25.72
CA SER A 466 -2.36 -18.82 -26.56
C SER A 466 -1.36 -19.85 -27.10
N SER A 467 -1.79 -21.11 -27.18
CA SER A 467 -0.99 -22.29 -27.56
C SER A 467 -0.64 -22.42 -29.05
N ALA A 468 -1.12 -21.52 -29.90
CA ALA A 468 -0.73 -21.42 -31.31
C ALA A 468 0.02 -20.09 -31.49
N GLU A 469 1.35 -20.18 -31.50
CA GLU A 469 2.32 -19.07 -31.64
C GLU A 469 2.29 -18.05 -30.48
N GLN A 470 3.28 -18.14 -29.58
CA GLN A 470 3.47 -17.25 -28.42
C GLN A 470 3.94 -15.86 -28.86
N GLY A 471 3.03 -15.12 -29.49
CA GLY A 471 3.25 -13.83 -30.11
C GLY A 471 3.06 -12.67 -29.14
N VAL A 472 4.09 -11.84 -29.01
CA VAL A 472 3.95 -10.51 -28.44
C VAL A 472 3.13 -9.67 -29.42
N THR A 473 2.16 -8.92 -28.91
CA THR A 473 1.30 -8.01 -29.70
C THR A 473 1.43 -6.61 -29.14
N THR A 474 0.66 -5.66 -29.68
CA THR A 474 0.37 -4.43 -28.94
C THR A 474 -1.14 -4.30 -28.76
N THR A 475 -1.62 -3.76 -27.64
CA THR A 475 -3.06 -3.55 -27.37
C THR A 475 -3.34 -2.12 -26.89
N PRO A 476 -4.48 -1.51 -27.28
CA PRO A 476 -4.82 -0.15 -26.88
C PRO A 476 -5.39 -0.11 -25.45
N GLY A 477 -5.01 0.92 -24.66
CA GLY A 477 -5.68 1.26 -23.40
C GLY A 477 -5.52 0.26 -22.25
N ALA A 478 -4.54 -0.64 -22.33
CA ALA A 478 -4.39 -1.76 -21.39
C ALA A 478 -3.15 -1.64 -20.47
N VAL A 479 -2.78 -0.41 -20.10
CA VAL A 479 -1.58 -0.13 -19.28
C VAL A 479 -1.58 -0.95 -17.98
N ASP A 480 -2.68 -0.97 -17.24
CA ASP A 480 -2.77 -1.68 -15.95
C ASP A 480 -2.97 -3.19 -16.06
N ASP A 481 -3.24 -3.70 -17.27
CA ASP A 481 -3.40 -5.12 -17.48
C ASP A 481 -2.04 -5.78 -17.30
N TRP A 482 -2.00 -6.83 -16.47
CA TRP A 482 -0.75 -7.55 -16.18
C TRP A 482 -0.07 -8.07 -17.46
N SER A 483 -0.84 -8.42 -18.49
CA SER A 483 -0.30 -8.85 -19.78
C SER A 483 0.50 -7.77 -20.52
N ASN A 484 0.37 -6.50 -20.13
CA ASN A 484 1.14 -5.38 -20.65
C ASN A 484 2.29 -4.95 -19.72
N GLN A 485 2.42 -5.56 -18.55
CA GLN A 485 3.41 -5.16 -17.56
C GLN A 485 4.69 -5.98 -17.72
N TRP A 486 5.81 -5.29 -17.93
CA TRP A 486 7.12 -5.89 -18.14
C TRP A 486 8.10 -5.42 -17.07
N HIS A 487 8.82 -6.35 -16.46
CA HIS A 487 9.94 -6.09 -15.57
C HIS A 487 11.22 -5.88 -16.38
N LEU A 488 12.03 -4.91 -15.96
CA LEU A 488 13.34 -4.67 -16.55
C LEU A 488 14.39 -5.26 -15.62
N GLU A 489 14.97 -6.40 -15.99
CA GLU A 489 16.05 -7.04 -15.23
C GLU A 489 17.38 -6.52 -15.75
N ASN A 490 18.15 -5.79 -14.94
CA ASN A 490 19.47 -5.32 -15.32
C ASN A 490 20.48 -6.49 -15.35
N LEU A 491 21.03 -6.76 -16.53
CA LEU A 491 21.98 -7.86 -16.77
C LEU A 491 23.44 -7.38 -16.80
N SER A 492 23.64 -6.07 -16.72
CA SER A 492 24.97 -5.47 -16.67
C SER A 492 25.43 -5.51 -15.22
N GLY A 493 26.56 -6.14 -14.94
CA GLY A 493 27.17 -6.11 -13.61
C GLY A 493 27.46 -4.66 -13.16
N LEU A 494 27.90 -4.50 -11.89
CA LEU A 494 28.20 -3.20 -11.25
C LEU A 494 29.27 -2.33 -11.96
N ASP A 495 29.74 -2.73 -13.14
CA ASP A 495 30.90 -2.18 -13.83
C ASP A 495 30.58 -0.97 -14.74
N GLY A 496 29.38 -0.39 -14.64
CA GLY A 496 29.11 0.99 -15.09
C GLY A 496 29.26 1.24 -16.59
N THR A 497 28.66 0.41 -17.44
CA THR A 497 28.46 0.77 -18.86
C THR A 497 27.42 1.89 -18.98
N ASP A 498 27.67 2.91 -19.82
CA ASP A 498 26.78 4.07 -20.04
C ASP A 498 25.35 3.72 -20.54
N SER A 499 25.11 2.47 -20.95
CA SER A 499 23.78 1.97 -21.31
C SER A 499 23.64 0.50 -20.89
N PRO A 500 22.98 0.21 -19.75
CA PRO A 500 22.79 -1.15 -19.28
C PRO A 500 21.96 -2.00 -20.25
N ASN A 501 22.36 -3.27 -20.39
CA ASN A 501 21.58 -4.31 -21.05
C ASN A 501 20.51 -4.85 -20.08
N TYR A 502 19.28 -4.93 -20.56
CA TYR A 502 18.13 -5.43 -19.83
C TYR A 502 17.55 -6.70 -20.45
N GLY A 503 17.11 -7.62 -19.60
CA GLY A 503 16.05 -8.56 -19.94
C GLY A 503 14.71 -7.86 -19.74
N ILE A 504 13.86 -7.83 -20.77
CA ILE A 504 12.49 -7.30 -20.65
C ILE A 504 11.56 -8.49 -20.39
N VAL A 505 11.24 -8.71 -19.12
CA VAL A 505 10.59 -9.93 -18.60
C VAL A 505 9.09 -9.70 -18.42
N SER A 506 8.26 -10.55 -19.02
CA SER A 506 6.81 -10.50 -18.86
C SER A 506 6.41 -10.76 -17.40
N LYS A 507 5.63 -9.86 -16.80
CA LYS A 507 5.11 -10.02 -15.42
C LYS A 507 4.13 -11.19 -15.30
N VAL A 508 3.49 -11.59 -16.41
CA VAL A 508 2.50 -12.66 -16.46
C VAL A 508 3.11 -14.03 -16.67
N SER A 509 4.19 -14.16 -17.45
CA SER A 509 4.77 -15.47 -17.81
C SER A 509 6.18 -15.70 -17.29
N GLY A 510 6.92 -14.65 -16.93
CA GLY A 510 8.35 -14.74 -16.62
C GLY A 510 9.24 -14.95 -17.85
N THR A 511 8.68 -14.99 -19.06
CA THR A 511 9.45 -15.09 -20.31
C THR A 511 9.98 -13.73 -20.75
N VAL A 512 11.12 -13.73 -21.42
CA VAL A 512 11.87 -12.55 -21.85
C VAL A 512 11.52 -12.19 -23.28
N LEU A 513 11.40 -10.90 -23.58
CA LEU A 513 11.25 -10.37 -24.92
C LEU A 513 12.44 -10.79 -25.79
N ASP A 514 12.17 -11.46 -26.89
CA ASP A 514 13.16 -12.01 -27.83
C ASP A 514 12.95 -11.40 -29.22
N HIS A 515 14.04 -11.03 -29.87
CA HIS A 515 14.06 -10.79 -31.30
C HIS A 515 14.40 -12.08 -32.06
N TYR A 516 13.47 -13.03 -32.02
CA TYR A 516 13.63 -14.39 -32.54
C TYR A 516 14.19 -14.41 -33.98
N TYR A 517 15.41 -14.93 -34.13
CA TYR A 517 16.19 -15.03 -35.39
C TYR A 517 16.31 -13.72 -36.19
N ALA A 518 16.15 -12.56 -35.55
CA ALA A 518 16.07 -11.27 -36.22
C ALA A 518 14.89 -11.13 -37.22
N GLU A 519 13.82 -11.92 -37.05
CA GLU A 519 12.66 -11.95 -37.93
C GLU A 519 11.39 -11.40 -37.26
N ARG A 520 11.17 -11.71 -35.98
CA ARG A 520 9.95 -11.35 -35.26
C ARG A 520 10.16 -11.21 -33.76
N ILE A 521 9.21 -10.55 -33.09
CA ILE A 521 9.24 -10.33 -31.64
C ILE A 521 8.40 -11.40 -30.94
N GLU A 522 9.02 -12.12 -30.00
CA GLU A 522 8.40 -13.19 -29.23
C GLU A 522 8.75 -13.08 -27.74
N ALA A 523 8.15 -13.92 -26.90
CA ALA A 523 8.53 -14.06 -25.50
C ALA A 523 8.31 -15.52 -25.05
N TYR A 524 9.19 -16.42 -25.48
CA TYR A 524 9.06 -17.87 -25.29
C TYR A 524 9.94 -18.45 -24.18
N SER A 525 11.12 -17.86 -23.94
CA SER A 525 12.14 -18.38 -23.02
C SER A 525 12.31 -17.46 -21.81
N ASP A 526 12.64 -18.02 -20.66
CA ASP A 526 13.03 -17.31 -19.43
C ASP A 526 14.55 -17.04 -19.34
N VAL A 527 15.30 -17.41 -20.38
CA VAL A 527 16.75 -17.23 -20.42
C VAL A 527 17.08 -15.77 -20.71
N VAL A 528 17.76 -15.07 -19.81
CA VAL A 528 18.11 -13.65 -20.00
C VAL A 528 19.49 -13.41 -20.63
N ASN A 529 20.37 -14.41 -20.61
CA ASN A 529 21.77 -14.25 -21.01
C ASN A 529 22.03 -14.38 -22.52
N HIS A 530 21.03 -14.71 -23.33
CA HIS A 530 21.16 -14.81 -24.78
C HIS A 530 21.08 -13.41 -25.43
N PRO A 531 21.98 -13.02 -26.35
CA PRO A 531 22.06 -11.64 -26.84
C PRO A 531 20.83 -11.16 -27.61
N TYR A 532 20.02 -12.08 -28.16
CA TYR A 532 18.74 -11.73 -28.79
C TYR A 532 17.63 -11.42 -27.77
N HIS A 533 17.83 -11.78 -26.50
CA HIS A 533 16.90 -11.50 -25.39
C HIS A 533 17.30 -10.24 -24.61
N GLN A 534 18.43 -9.64 -24.96
CA GLN A 534 18.98 -8.45 -24.31
C GLN A 534 18.62 -7.19 -25.09
N TRP A 535 18.21 -6.16 -24.35
CA TRP A 535 17.75 -4.90 -24.90
C TRP A 535 18.41 -3.72 -24.19
N GLN A 536 18.76 -2.69 -24.96
CA GLN A 536 19.18 -1.40 -24.43
C GLN A 536 18.00 -0.44 -24.50
N ILE A 537 17.79 0.29 -23.41
CA ILE A 537 16.78 1.35 -23.33
C ILE A 537 17.52 2.67 -23.36
N ILE A 538 17.37 3.37 -24.48
CA ILE A 538 18.14 4.58 -24.78
C ILE A 538 17.17 5.74 -24.90
N PRO A 539 17.47 6.92 -24.34
CA PRO A 539 16.63 8.08 -24.51
C PRO A 539 16.40 8.45 -25.97
N SER A 540 15.17 8.82 -26.29
CA SER A 540 14.75 9.15 -27.65
C SER A 540 14.72 10.65 -27.91
N SER A 541 15.08 11.06 -29.12
CA SER A 541 14.88 12.42 -29.62
C SER A 541 13.41 12.74 -29.96
N CYS A 542 12.50 11.77 -29.89
CA CYS A 542 11.05 11.98 -30.04
C CYS A 542 10.45 12.89 -28.96
N GLY A 543 11.14 13.05 -27.82
CA GLY A 543 10.74 13.91 -26.70
C GLY A 543 11.27 13.37 -25.36
N GLU A 544 11.32 14.24 -24.36
CA GLU A 544 12.00 14.02 -23.06
C GLU A 544 11.45 12.86 -22.20
N ARG A 545 10.32 12.26 -22.60
CA ARG A 545 9.69 11.11 -21.90
C ARG A 545 9.75 9.79 -22.67
N TYR A 546 10.36 9.78 -23.86
CA TYR A 546 10.37 8.62 -24.74
C TYR A 546 11.74 7.96 -24.81
N PHE A 547 11.71 6.65 -25.01
CA PHE A 547 12.88 5.78 -25.15
C PHE A 547 12.81 5.02 -26.47
N GLN A 548 13.98 4.69 -27.00
CA GLN A 548 14.18 3.68 -28.03
C GLN A 548 14.62 2.40 -27.35
N VAL A 549 14.05 1.27 -27.77
CA VAL A 549 14.35 -0.06 -27.23
C VAL A 549 15.11 -0.82 -28.31
N VAL A 550 16.40 -1.05 -28.10
CA VAL A 550 17.33 -1.56 -29.12
C VAL A 550 17.79 -2.95 -28.73
N ASN A 551 17.64 -3.92 -29.63
CA ASN A 551 18.09 -5.28 -29.38
C ASN A 551 19.63 -5.37 -29.47
N VAL A 552 20.27 -6.00 -28.49
CA VAL A 552 21.74 -6.08 -28.41
C VAL A 552 22.34 -6.91 -29.53
N ALA A 553 21.76 -8.06 -29.89
CA ALA A 553 22.30 -8.93 -30.95
C ALA A 553 22.20 -8.29 -32.34
N THR A 554 21.09 -7.63 -32.63
CA THR A 554 20.77 -7.18 -34.00
C THR A 554 21.00 -5.69 -34.22
N GLY A 555 21.11 -4.90 -33.15
CA GLY A 555 21.16 -3.43 -33.20
C GLY A 555 19.85 -2.80 -33.73
N ARG A 556 18.77 -3.57 -33.83
CA ARG A 556 17.50 -3.13 -34.40
C ARG A 556 16.54 -2.62 -33.33
N LEU A 557 15.76 -1.62 -33.70
CA LEU A 557 14.81 -0.93 -32.82
C LEU A 557 13.48 -1.66 -32.75
N LEU A 558 12.87 -1.74 -31.57
CA LEU A 558 11.49 -2.16 -31.40
C LEU A 558 10.53 -1.11 -31.99
N GLU A 559 9.60 -1.56 -32.84
CA GLU A 559 8.67 -0.68 -33.55
C GLU A 559 7.22 -1.20 -33.51
N GLU A 560 6.28 -0.27 -33.47
CA GLU A 560 4.86 -0.51 -33.73
C GLU A 560 4.39 0.47 -34.81
N ARG A 561 3.84 -0.07 -35.91
CA ARG A 561 3.45 0.70 -37.10
C ARG A 561 1.96 0.54 -37.43
N GLU A 562 1.11 0.64 -36.41
CA GLU A 562 -0.36 0.50 -36.49
C GLU A 562 -0.84 -0.88 -36.94
N THR A 563 0.03 -1.89 -36.84
CA THR A 563 -0.26 -3.28 -37.26
C THR A 563 -0.87 -4.11 -36.14
N GLY A 564 -0.70 -3.70 -34.87
CA GLY A 564 -1.00 -4.53 -33.70
C GLY A 564 0.03 -5.63 -33.45
N THR A 565 1.05 -5.78 -34.31
CA THR A 565 2.13 -6.76 -34.19
C THR A 565 3.47 -6.03 -34.18
N PRO A 566 4.19 -6.02 -33.05
CA PRO A 566 5.49 -5.35 -32.95
C PRO A 566 6.52 -6.07 -33.82
N ASN A 567 7.53 -5.33 -34.29
CA ASN A 567 8.68 -5.87 -35.01
C ASN A 567 9.95 -5.13 -34.57
N ALA A 568 11.12 -5.61 -35.02
CA ALA A 568 12.37 -4.85 -34.90
C ALA A 568 13.17 -4.89 -36.20
N ASN A 569 12.68 -4.20 -37.23
CA ASN A 569 13.30 -4.21 -38.56
C ASN A 569 14.17 -2.99 -38.84
N ALA A 570 13.91 -1.84 -38.20
CA ALA A 570 14.72 -0.65 -38.38
C ALA A 570 16.12 -0.77 -37.75
N THR A 571 17.13 -0.41 -38.53
CA THR A 571 18.54 -0.29 -38.11
C THR A 571 18.99 1.16 -37.91
N ASN A 572 18.20 2.13 -38.37
CA ASN A 572 18.55 3.54 -38.31
C ASN A 572 17.73 4.23 -37.22
N LEU A 573 18.43 4.85 -36.28
CA LEU A 573 17.89 5.80 -35.31
C LEU A 573 17.42 7.04 -36.09
N THR A 574 16.18 7.07 -36.55
CA THR A 574 15.62 8.28 -37.16
C THR A 574 15.03 9.16 -36.09
N ASP A 575 15.56 10.37 -35.94
CA ASP A 575 15.34 11.27 -34.79
C ASP A 575 13.85 11.63 -34.49
N CYS A 576 12.87 11.24 -35.30
CA CYS A 576 11.47 11.61 -35.15
C CYS A 576 10.44 10.52 -35.56
N ASP A 577 10.83 9.27 -35.86
CA ASP A 577 9.81 8.25 -36.16
C ASP A 577 9.16 7.74 -34.86
N ARG A 578 8.00 8.31 -34.55
CA ARG A 578 7.21 7.95 -33.36
C ARG A 578 6.85 6.46 -33.27
N ALA A 579 6.90 5.72 -34.39
CA ALA A 579 6.73 4.27 -34.38
C ALA A 579 7.82 3.53 -33.59
N GLN A 580 8.99 4.14 -33.40
CA GLN A 580 10.17 3.59 -32.73
C GLN A 580 10.32 4.07 -31.27
N CYS A 581 9.39 4.90 -30.81
CA CYS A 581 9.50 5.64 -29.56
C CYS A 581 8.47 5.10 -28.56
N TRP A 582 8.94 4.74 -27.36
CA TRP A 582 8.18 4.07 -26.32
C TRP A 582 8.24 4.83 -25.00
N GLU A 583 7.13 4.87 -24.28
CA GLU A 583 7.01 5.43 -22.94
C GLU A 583 6.89 4.30 -21.93
N LEU A 584 7.51 4.45 -20.76
CA LEU A 584 7.44 3.48 -19.67
C LEU A 584 6.39 3.93 -18.65
N VAL A 585 5.30 3.18 -18.53
CA VAL A 585 4.17 3.53 -17.65
C VAL A 585 3.87 2.38 -16.69
N SER A 586 3.97 2.59 -15.38
CA SER A 586 3.77 1.52 -14.40
C SER A 586 2.31 1.25 -14.08
N ALA A 587 1.47 2.28 -14.05
CA ALA A 587 0.02 2.15 -13.88
C ALA A 587 -0.71 3.36 -14.47
N ARG A 588 -2.03 3.26 -14.65
CA ARG A 588 -2.90 4.35 -15.10
C ARG A 588 -4.10 4.47 -14.15
N LEU A 589 -4.29 5.66 -13.59
CA LEU A 589 -5.40 5.99 -12.72
C LEU A 589 -6.30 7.01 -13.41
N GLY A 590 -7.40 6.56 -14.02
CA GLY A 590 -8.22 7.43 -14.87
C GLY A 590 -7.41 7.92 -16.07
N ASP A 591 -7.28 9.23 -16.23
CA ASP A 591 -6.47 9.85 -17.29
C ASP A 591 -5.00 10.03 -16.91
N PHE A 592 -4.58 9.59 -15.71
CA PHE A 592 -3.23 9.81 -15.18
C PHE A 592 -2.33 8.60 -15.37
N ASP A 593 -1.17 8.78 -16.00
CA ASP A 593 -0.09 7.80 -16.02
C ASP A 593 0.79 7.92 -14.77
N LEU A 594 1.06 6.81 -14.10
CA LEU A 594 1.90 6.65 -12.91
C LEU A 594 3.17 5.86 -13.26
N ILE A 595 4.31 6.30 -12.75
CA ILE A 595 5.61 5.64 -12.91
C ILE A 595 6.17 5.19 -11.55
N THR A 596 6.33 3.88 -11.39
CA THR A 596 6.91 3.22 -10.23
C THR A 596 8.17 2.49 -10.68
N ALA A 597 9.34 3.03 -10.33
CA ALA A 597 10.64 2.51 -10.77
C ALA A 597 11.55 2.15 -9.59
N ASP A 598 12.39 1.12 -9.77
CA ASP A 598 13.48 0.77 -8.85
C ASP A 598 14.72 1.64 -9.11
N ASP A 599 15.71 1.60 -8.23
CA ASP A 599 16.91 2.47 -8.25
C ASP A 599 17.71 2.42 -9.56
N ASP A 600 17.71 1.30 -10.27
CA ASP A 600 18.42 1.09 -11.54
C ASP A 600 17.67 1.69 -12.74
N VAL A 601 16.35 1.54 -12.80
CA VAL A 601 15.52 2.19 -13.81
C VAL A 601 15.39 3.69 -13.51
N LEU A 602 15.35 4.08 -12.24
CA LEU A 602 15.44 5.48 -11.83
C LEU A 602 16.71 6.14 -12.37
N GLN A 603 17.86 5.46 -12.41
CA GLN A 603 19.11 5.98 -13.01
C GLN A 603 19.01 6.31 -14.49
N LEU A 604 18.24 5.54 -15.27
CA LEU A 604 17.92 5.89 -16.66
C LEU A 604 17.03 7.13 -16.76
N LEU A 605 16.11 7.29 -15.81
CA LEU A 605 15.17 8.41 -15.76
C LEU A 605 15.82 9.68 -15.15
N PHE A 606 16.84 9.54 -14.31
CA PHE A 606 17.46 10.61 -13.52
C PHE A 606 17.97 11.81 -14.35
N PRO A 607 18.57 11.64 -15.55
CA PRO A 607 18.95 12.76 -16.42
C PRO A 607 17.77 13.64 -16.85
N TYR A 608 16.56 13.10 -16.85
CA TYR A 608 15.31 13.79 -17.22
C TYR A 608 14.56 14.37 -16.02
N VAL A 609 14.99 14.03 -14.80
CA VAL A 609 14.36 14.44 -13.54
C VAL A 609 15.23 15.46 -12.76
N ARG A 610 16.48 15.71 -13.19
CA ARG A 610 17.44 16.59 -12.49
C ARG A 610 17.50 18.02 -13.06
N PRO A 611 17.41 19.07 -12.20
CA PRO A 611 17.45 20.48 -12.64
C PRO A 611 18.78 20.95 -13.27
N ASP A 612 19.88 20.26 -12.99
CA ASP A 612 21.26 20.67 -13.24
C ASP A 612 21.73 20.49 -14.70
N ILE A 613 21.01 19.74 -15.53
CA ILE A 613 21.27 19.56 -16.98
C ILE A 613 20.62 20.67 -17.83
N ALA A 614 19.77 21.53 -17.23
CA ALA A 614 19.05 22.60 -17.94
C ALA A 614 19.95 23.60 -18.71
N SER A 615 21.21 23.75 -18.29
CA SER A 615 22.19 24.66 -18.94
C SER A 615 22.70 24.13 -20.30
N GLU A 616 22.90 22.82 -20.45
CA GLU A 616 23.26 22.22 -21.74
C GLU A 616 22.04 22.10 -22.67
N LEU A 617 20.86 21.89 -22.10
CA LEU A 617 19.59 21.89 -22.83
C LEU A 617 19.29 23.25 -23.46
N GLY A 618 19.59 24.36 -22.76
CA GLY A 618 19.47 25.72 -23.31
C GLY A 618 20.29 25.96 -24.58
N ARG A 619 21.46 25.32 -24.71
CA ARG A 619 22.28 25.38 -25.94
C ARG A 619 21.73 24.53 -27.08
N HIS A 620 21.15 23.36 -26.81
CA HIS A 620 20.59 22.48 -27.84
C HIS A 620 19.20 22.92 -28.31
N ILE A 621 18.38 23.51 -27.43
CA ILE A 621 17.05 24.06 -27.76
C ILE A 621 17.15 25.28 -28.70
N LEU A 622 18.15 26.15 -28.51
CA LEU A 622 18.34 27.33 -29.36
C LEU A 622 18.71 27.01 -30.82
N GLN A 623 19.20 25.80 -31.12
CA GLN A 623 19.55 25.38 -32.49
C GLN A 623 18.41 24.65 -33.24
N ARG A 624 17.27 24.36 -32.59
CA ARG A 624 16.15 23.61 -33.20
C ARG A 624 14.79 24.32 -33.08
N ALA A 625 14.77 25.65 -33.19
CA ALA A 625 13.52 26.36 -33.41
C ALA A 625 12.93 26.02 -34.80
N PRO A 626 11.59 25.92 -34.95
CA PRO A 626 10.96 25.22 -36.07
C PRO A 626 11.01 26.03 -37.36
N GLY A 627 11.64 25.48 -38.40
CA GLY A 627 11.33 25.86 -39.78
C GLY A 627 9.92 25.40 -40.12
N LEU A 628 9.09 26.34 -40.56
CA LEU A 628 7.74 26.17 -41.12
C LEU A 628 7.48 24.80 -41.79
N GLU A 629 6.43 24.11 -41.36
CA GLU A 629 5.88 22.93 -42.04
C GLU A 629 5.51 23.23 -43.50
N LYS A 630 6.00 22.41 -44.45
CA LYS A 630 5.38 22.31 -45.77
C LYS A 630 4.13 21.44 -45.67
N LYS A 631 3.00 22.13 -45.75
CA LYS A 631 1.63 21.66 -45.99
C LYS A 631 1.55 20.40 -46.88
N GLY A 632 1.26 19.24 -46.29
CA GLY A 632 0.82 18.04 -46.99
C GLY A 632 -0.70 18.02 -47.12
N SER A 633 -1.23 17.88 -48.34
CA SER A 633 -2.66 17.95 -48.63
C SER A 633 -3.38 16.65 -48.27
N ARG A 634 -3.98 16.56 -47.08
CA ARG A 634 -5.16 15.72 -46.82
C ARG A 634 -5.90 16.28 -45.62
N LYS A 635 -7.16 16.65 -45.85
CA LYS A 635 -8.14 16.96 -44.81
C LYS A 635 -8.60 15.62 -44.25
N ASP A 636 -8.49 15.45 -42.94
CA ASP A 636 -9.38 14.69 -42.05
C ASP A 636 -8.60 14.16 -40.84
N ALA A 637 -8.49 15.03 -39.83
CA ALA A 637 -8.47 14.71 -38.41
C ALA A 637 -8.38 16.05 -37.67
N HIS A 638 -9.52 16.55 -37.22
CA HIS A 638 -9.59 17.72 -36.37
C HIS A 638 -9.01 17.33 -35.01
N ILE A 639 -7.78 17.77 -34.73
CA ILE A 639 -7.17 17.72 -33.40
C ILE A 639 -8.02 18.63 -32.50
N PRO A 640 -8.53 18.18 -31.34
CA PRO A 640 -9.04 19.08 -30.32
C PRO A 640 -7.92 20.06 -29.95
N LYS A 641 -8.19 21.35 -30.20
CA LYS A 641 -7.34 22.45 -29.73
C LYS A 641 -7.29 22.38 -28.21
N ASN A 642 -6.18 21.88 -27.67
CA ASN A 642 -5.79 22.28 -26.35
C ASN A 642 -5.21 23.68 -26.47
N SER A 643 -5.86 24.67 -25.88
CA SER A 643 -5.30 26.02 -25.78
C SER A 643 -4.03 25.93 -24.95
N ARG A 644 -2.88 25.90 -25.63
CA ARG A 644 -1.59 26.36 -25.12
C ARG A 644 -1.68 27.83 -24.70
N LEU A 645 -2.35 28.10 -23.59
CA LEU A 645 -1.98 29.18 -22.69
C LEU A 645 -1.70 28.43 -21.37
N LEU A 646 -0.46 28.08 -21.05
CA LEU A 646 0.68 28.97 -20.97
C LEU A 646 1.96 28.22 -21.39
N GLN A 647 2.36 28.38 -22.66
CA GLN A 647 3.76 28.21 -23.01
C GLN A 647 4.63 29.40 -22.54
N ASP A 648 4.03 30.41 -21.92
CA ASP A 648 4.72 31.53 -21.29
C ASP A 648 3.98 31.93 -20.01
N VAL A 649 4.23 31.27 -18.86
CA VAL A 649 4.12 32.02 -17.61
C VAL A 649 5.35 32.91 -17.59
N ALA A 650 5.21 34.12 -18.14
CA ALA A 650 6.29 35.10 -18.15
C ALA A 650 6.93 35.16 -16.75
N ALA A 651 8.25 35.32 -16.64
CA ALA A 651 8.95 35.33 -15.35
C ALA A 651 8.29 36.29 -14.34
N GLU A 652 7.64 37.34 -14.85
CA GLU A 652 6.83 38.30 -14.13
C GLU A 652 5.56 37.70 -13.50
N ILE A 653 4.85 36.81 -14.20
CA ILE A 653 3.66 36.11 -13.66
C ILE A 653 4.09 35.08 -12.60
N THR A 654 5.17 34.33 -12.85
CA THR A 654 5.71 33.36 -11.88
C THR A 654 6.17 34.09 -10.63
N GLY A 655 6.96 35.16 -10.76
CA GLY A 655 7.39 35.94 -9.61
C GLY A 655 6.24 36.63 -8.87
N ALA A 656 5.17 37.00 -9.57
CA ALA A 656 3.96 37.51 -8.93
C ALA A 656 3.21 36.45 -8.11
N LEU A 657 3.11 35.21 -8.61
CA LEU A 657 2.54 34.07 -7.87
C LEU A 657 3.46 33.62 -6.74
N GLU A 658 4.79 33.64 -6.90
CA GLU A 658 5.74 33.38 -5.81
C GLU A 658 5.61 34.40 -4.68
N TYR A 659 5.41 35.68 -5.02
CA TYR A 659 5.13 36.73 -4.03
C TYR A 659 3.79 36.48 -3.33
N ALA A 660 2.73 36.11 -4.06
CA ALA A 660 1.45 35.75 -3.47
C ALA A 660 1.56 34.51 -2.55
N ILE A 661 2.32 33.48 -2.94
CA ILE A 661 2.61 32.32 -2.08
C ILE A 661 3.34 32.77 -0.82
N GLY A 662 4.30 33.69 -0.91
CA GLY A 662 5.00 34.25 0.25
C GLY A 662 4.09 35.00 1.23
N LYS A 663 2.92 35.47 0.79
CA LYS A 663 1.89 36.11 1.63
C LYS A 663 0.97 35.10 2.33
N TRP A 664 1.07 33.81 2.00
CA TRP A 664 0.33 32.78 2.72
C TRP A 664 0.87 32.63 4.14
N THR A 665 0.06 32.99 5.14
CA THR A 665 0.49 33.00 6.55
C THR A 665 -0.01 31.81 7.35
N ASP A 666 -0.94 31.02 6.82
CA ASP A 666 -1.54 29.93 7.60
C ASP A 666 -0.52 28.80 7.77
N ASP A 667 -0.11 28.56 9.02
CA ASP A 667 0.71 27.41 9.43
C ASP A 667 -0.12 26.12 9.55
N SER A 668 -1.44 26.26 9.60
CA SER A 668 -2.41 25.17 9.70
C SER A 668 -3.75 25.63 9.15
N LEU A 669 -4.51 24.76 8.50
CA LEU A 669 -5.90 25.05 8.12
C LEU A 669 -6.84 24.43 9.13
N GLN A 670 -7.40 25.22 10.05
CA GLN A 670 -8.23 24.69 11.15
C GLN A 670 -9.68 24.42 10.72
N PRO A 671 -10.33 23.34 11.19
CA PRO A 671 -11.66 22.92 10.71
C PRO A 671 -12.79 23.95 10.86
N LEU A 672 -12.65 24.91 11.80
CA LEU A 672 -13.62 25.97 12.10
C LEU A 672 -13.44 27.24 11.23
N ASP A 673 -12.27 27.42 10.60
CA ASP A 673 -11.87 28.67 9.92
C ASP A 673 -11.69 28.53 8.40
N VAL A 674 -11.88 27.32 7.86
CA VAL A 674 -11.76 27.04 6.42
C VAL A 674 -13.12 27.24 5.77
N GLN A 675 -13.29 28.34 5.05
CA GLN A 675 -14.41 28.58 4.15
C GLN A 675 -13.92 28.63 2.72
N ALA A 676 -14.72 28.12 1.78
CA ALA A 676 -14.40 28.25 0.36
C ALA A 676 -14.37 29.74 -0.02
N GLY A 677 -13.28 30.18 -0.64
CA GLY A 677 -13.07 31.58 -0.99
C GLY A 677 -11.61 32.00 -1.04
N THR A 678 -11.38 33.26 -1.38
CA THR A 678 -10.05 33.82 -1.54
C THR A 678 -9.36 34.05 -0.21
N ARG A 679 -8.18 33.43 -0.05
CA ARG A 679 -7.37 33.51 1.16
C ARG A 679 -6.23 34.50 1.04
N VAL A 680 -5.58 34.54 -0.11
CA VAL A 680 -4.57 35.55 -0.45
C VAL A 680 -4.98 36.23 -1.73
N SER A 681 -4.89 37.56 -1.76
CA SER A 681 -5.08 38.37 -2.97
C SER A 681 -4.04 39.47 -2.96
N VAL A 682 -3.26 39.58 -4.03
CA VAL A 682 -2.23 40.61 -4.19
C VAL A 682 -2.71 41.57 -5.26
N THR A 683 -2.41 42.87 -5.18
CA THR A 683 -2.61 43.83 -6.28
C THR A 683 -1.30 44.15 -6.99
N ARG A 684 -1.30 44.57 -8.25
CA ARG A 684 -0.07 44.98 -8.96
C ARG A 684 0.64 46.12 -8.23
N SER A 685 -0.08 47.15 -7.79
CA SER A 685 0.51 48.26 -7.02
C SER A 685 1.23 47.76 -5.77
N GLU A 686 0.69 46.75 -5.08
CA GLU A 686 1.36 46.13 -3.93
C GLU A 686 2.60 45.33 -4.36
N LEU A 687 2.49 44.50 -5.40
CA LEU A 687 3.58 43.68 -5.91
C LEU A 687 4.77 44.54 -6.37
N GLU A 688 4.51 45.56 -7.19
CA GLU A 688 5.54 46.46 -7.74
C GLU A 688 6.18 47.35 -6.65
N ALA A 689 5.49 47.61 -5.53
CA ALA A 689 6.03 48.38 -4.42
C ALA A 689 6.94 47.58 -3.48
N ASN A 690 6.72 46.26 -3.40
CA ASN A 690 7.42 45.36 -2.46
C ASN A 690 8.41 44.43 -3.15
N THR A 691 8.47 44.45 -4.48
CA THR A 691 9.39 43.64 -5.28
C THR A 691 10.00 44.48 -6.40
N HIS A 692 11.08 44.00 -7.00
CA HIS A 692 11.64 44.62 -8.19
C HIS A 692 10.92 44.20 -9.48
N LEU A 693 9.81 43.47 -9.36
CA LEU A 693 9.07 42.89 -10.47
C LEU A 693 8.09 43.92 -11.00
N MET A 694 8.32 44.38 -12.24
CA MET A 694 7.49 45.36 -12.94
C MET A 694 6.71 44.65 -14.03
N LEU A 695 5.37 44.65 -13.93
CA LEU A 695 4.55 43.95 -14.91
C LEU A 695 4.57 44.67 -16.27
N PRO A 696 4.72 43.97 -17.40
CA PRO A 696 4.58 44.55 -18.73
C PRO A 696 3.23 45.26 -18.88
N ARG A 697 3.20 46.38 -19.62
CA ARG A 697 1.99 47.23 -19.75
C ARG A 697 0.74 46.44 -20.17
N ASP A 698 0.93 45.43 -21.00
CA ASP A 698 -0.15 44.60 -21.55
C ASP A 698 -0.79 43.67 -20.51
N LEU A 699 -0.09 43.38 -19.40
CA LEU A 699 -0.59 42.57 -18.27
C LEU A 699 -1.15 43.42 -17.12
N ARG A 700 -1.12 44.76 -17.24
CA ARG A 700 -1.61 45.69 -16.21
C ARG A 700 -3.13 45.93 -16.18
N PRO A 701 -3.92 45.78 -17.26
CA PRO A 701 -5.37 45.99 -17.18
C PRO A 701 -6.03 45.08 -16.12
N GLY A 702 -6.84 45.65 -15.21
CA GLY A 702 -7.49 44.91 -14.13
C GLY A 702 -6.60 44.50 -12.95
N SER A 703 -5.27 44.61 -13.09
CA SER A 703 -4.30 44.10 -12.10
C SER A 703 -4.23 44.86 -10.77
N ASN A 704 -4.86 46.04 -10.67
CA ASN A 704 -4.93 46.81 -9.41
C ASN A 704 -6.22 46.56 -8.61
N VAL A 705 -7.04 45.60 -9.04
CA VAL A 705 -8.25 45.18 -8.34
C VAL A 705 -7.98 43.85 -7.62
N PRO A 706 -8.38 43.68 -6.35
CA PRO A 706 -8.26 42.39 -5.67
C PRO A 706 -8.92 41.27 -6.49
N GLY A 707 -8.20 40.16 -6.66
CA GLY A 707 -8.70 38.94 -7.29
C GLY A 707 -8.09 38.60 -8.66
N TRP A 708 -7.23 39.44 -9.22
CA TRP A 708 -6.47 39.15 -10.45
C TRP A 708 -5.34 38.13 -10.24
N ILE A 709 -4.61 38.20 -9.11
CA ILE A 709 -3.77 37.10 -8.58
C ILE A 709 -4.29 36.76 -7.21
N ARG A 710 -4.63 35.49 -7.02
CA ARG A 710 -5.15 35.03 -5.73
C ARG A 710 -4.88 33.56 -5.48
N ILE A 711 -4.90 33.20 -4.20
CA ILE A 711 -4.89 31.82 -3.73
C ILE A 711 -6.23 31.60 -3.04
N ASP A 712 -7.02 30.71 -3.61
CA ASP A 712 -8.35 30.37 -3.12
C ASP A 712 -8.30 29.01 -2.42
N ILE A 713 -9.13 28.88 -1.38
CA ILE A 713 -9.57 27.58 -0.88
C ILE A 713 -10.82 27.23 -1.67
N GLU A 714 -10.75 26.23 -2.55
CA GLU A 714 -11.86 25.89 -3.44
C GLU A 714 -12.97 25.12 -2.71
N GLY A 715 -12.59 24.25 -1.78
CA GLY A 715 -13.51 23.42 -1.03
C GLY A 715 -12.82 22.55 -0.01
N ILE A 716 -13.63 22.00 0.89
CA ILE A 716 -13.22 20.98 1.85
C ILE A 716 -13.83 19.66 1.42
N TYR A 717 -13.01 18.62 1.37
CA TYR A 717 -13.41 17.28 0.98
C TYR A 717 -13.05 16.31 2.10
N GLU A 718 -13.80 15.23 2.20
CA GLU A 718 -13.44 14.11 3.07
C GLU A 718 -12.73 13.08 2.19
N SER A 719 -11.41 12.96 2.34
CA SER A 719 -10.60 12.04 1.53
C SER A 719 -10.71 10.60 2.03
N SER A 720 -10.99 10.43 3.32
CA SER A 720 -11.29 9.16 4.00
C SER A 720 -12.06 9.47 5.30
N PRO A 721 -12.75 8.50 5.92
CA PRO A 721 -13.56 8.76 7.11
C PRO A 721 -12.75 9.45 8.21
N GLY A 722 -13.10 10.70 8.52
CA GLY A 722 -12.41 11.53 9.53
C GLY A 722 -11.18 12.31 9.05
N LEU A 723 -10.69 12.13 7.82
CA LEU A 723 -9.65 12.97 7.23
C LEU A 723 -10.25 13.99 6.27
N ARG A 724 -10.30 15.24 6.72
CA ARG A 724 -10.73 16.37 5.91
C ARG A 724 -9.54 17.05 5.27
N VAL A 725 -9.64 17.36 4.00
CA VAL A 725 -8.61 18.04 3.21
C VAL A 725 -9.19 19.28 2.55
N ALA A 726 -8.38 20.32 2.42
CA ALA A 726 -8.70 21.54 1.69
C ALA A 726 -7.95 21.55 0.36
N ASN A 727 -8.67 21.91 -0.71
CA ASN A 727 -8.03 22.14 -1.99
C ASN A 727 -7.66 23.62 -2.15
N LEU A 728 -6.37 23.90 -2.37
CA LEU A 728 -5.82 25.24 -2.53
C LEU A 728 -5.45 25.46 -3.99
N LYS A 729 -6.04 26.49 -4.62
CA LYS A 729 -5.79 26.84 -6.03
C LYS A 729 -5.20 28.23 -6.15
N GLY A 730 -4.09 28.34 -6.89
CA GLY A 730 -3.52 29.61 -7.32
C GLY A 730 -4.15 30.04 -8.64
N TRP A 731 -4.58 31.30 -8.73
CA TRP A 731 -5.28 31.84 -9.88
C TRP A 731 -4.55 33.03 -10.48
N TRP A 732 -4.59 33.11 -11.80
CA TRP A 732 -4.23 34.28 -12.60
C TRP A 732 -5.39 34.62 -13.54
N ASN A 733 -5.96 35.83 -13.39
CA ASN A 733 -7.04 36.35 -14.23
C ASN A 733 -8.20 35.35 -14.46
N ASN A 734 -8.66 34.71 -13.38
CA ASN A 734 -9.68 33.65 -13.33
C ASN A 734 -9.31 32.30 -14.00
N GLN A 735 -8.03 32.05 -14.27
CA GLN A 735 -7.52 30.74 -14.68
C GLN A 735 -6.67 30.14 -13.55
N SER A 736 -6.83 28.84 -13.30
CA SER A 736 -6.05 28.11 -12.29
C SER A 736 -4.64 27.83 -12.83
N VAL A 737 -3.62 28.04 -12.00
CA VAL A 737 -2.19 27.94 -12.37
C VAL A 737 -1.46 26.87 -11.56
N PHE A 738 -1.84 26.65 -10.30
CA PHE A 738 -1.30 25.58 -9.46
C PHE A 738 -2.37 25.03 -8.50
N ASN A 739 -2.17 23.82 -8.00
CA ASN A 739 -3.16 23.10 -7.18
C ASN A 739 -2.48 22.28 -6.06
N VAL A 740 -2.90 22.47 -4.81
CA VAL A 740 -2.35 21.77 -3.65
C VAL A 740 -3.45 21.28 -2.72
N VAL A 741 -3.43 20.00 -2.35
CA VAL A 741 -4.34 19.42 -1.37
C VAL A 741 -3.62 19.33 -0.03
N VAL A 742 -4.22 19.93 1.01
CA VAL A 742 -3.63 19.95 2.36
C VAL A 742 -4.62 19.45 3.41
N PRO A 743 -4.16 18.74 4.45
CA PRO A 743 -5.01 18.26 5.53
C PRO A 743 -5.50 19.42 6.38
N ILE A 744 -6.76 19.33 6.79
CA ILE A 744 -7.43 20.29 7.67
C ILE A 744 -7.31 19.77 9.11
N GLY A 745 -6.90 20.65 10.02
CA GLY A 745 -6.67 20.37 11.43
C GLY A 745 -5.23 20.04 11.78
N ALA A 746 -4.32 19.93 10.80
CA ALA A 746 -2.91 19.67 11.03
C ALA A 746 -2.05 20.95 10.93
N ALA A 747 -1.10 21.13 11.86
CA ALA A 747 -0.08 22.17 11.79
C ALA A 747 1.07 21.72 10.86
N ILE A 748 0.83 21.90 9.56
CA ILE A 748 1.74 21.53 8.47
C ILE A 748 2.99 22.45 8.48
N GLY A 749 2.83 23.69 8.95
CA GLY A 749 3.83 24.75 8.86
C GLY A 749 3.71 25.50 7.53
N ARG A 750 3.65 26.84 7.61
CA ARG A 750 3.45 27.72 6.46
C ARG A 750 4.50 27.51 5.39
N GLN A 751 5.74 27.24 5.79
CA GLN A 751 6.84 27.04 4.87
C GLN A 751 6.62 25.79 4.02
N ILE A 752 6.09 24.71 4.62
CA ILE A 752 5.79 23.46 3.91
C ILE A 752 4.62 23.65 2.96
N ILE A 753 3.56 24.36 3.37
CA ILE A 753 2.43 24.69 2.48
C ILE A 753 2.90 25.57 1.32
N GLN A 754 3.70 26.60 1.60
CA GLN A 754 4.27 27.47 0.57
C GLN A 754 5.20 26.71 -0.38
N ASP A 755 6.03 25.80 0.12
CA ASP A 755 6.94 25.01 -0.70
C ASP A 755 6.19 23.99 -1.56
N ALA A 756 5.09 23.41 -1.06
CA ALA A 756 4.17 22.61 -1.85
C ALA A 756 3.50 23.42 -2.98
N MET A 757 3.08 24.66 -2.72
CA MET A 757 2.55 25.57 -3.75
C MET A 757 3.61 25.96 -4.77
N ARG A 758 4.84 26.28 -4.33
CA ARG A 758 5.96 26.57 -5.24
C ARG A 758 6.34 25.37 -6.08
N LEU A 759 6.30 24.17 -5.50
CA LEU A 759 6.55 22.92 -6.21
C LEU A 759 5.48 22.70 -7.28
N SER A 760 4.19 22.84 -6.94
CA SER A 760 3.07 22.76 -7.87
C SER A 760 3.17 23.82 -8.98
N LEU A 761 3.53 25.07 -8.65
CA LEU A 761 3.71 26.18 -9.61
C LEU A 761 4.88 25.92 -10.59
N ARG A 762 6.00 25.39 -10.11
CA ARG A 762 7.19 25.13 -10.94
C ARG A 762 7.04 23.88 -11.81
N GLN A 763 6.36 22.86 -11.29
CA GLN A 763 6.24 21.55 -11.94
C GLN A 763 4.94 21.40 -12.73
N HIS A 764 3.99 22.33 -12.56
CA HIS A 764 2.64 22.26 -13.13
C HIS A 764 1.89 20.96 -12.76
N THR A 765 2.15 20.43 -11.56
CA THR A 765 1.57 19.20 -11.02
C THR A 765 0.74 19.49 -9.78
N SER A 766 -0.24 18.64 -9.46
CA SER A 766 -0.93 18.72 -8.17
C SER A 766 -0.06 18.13 -7.06
N VAL A 767 0.02 18.81 -5.92
CA VAL A 767 0.80 18.34 -4.75
C VAL A 767 -0.15 17.99 -3.61
N ILE A 768 0.01 16.79 -3.04
CA ILE A 768 -0.75 16.36 -1.86
C ILE A 768 0.20 16.36 -0.66
N VAL A 769 -0.19 17.06 0.40
CA VAL A 769 0.52 17.04 1.68
C VAL A 769 -0.17 16.02 2.58
N GLU A 770 0.56 15.06 3.14
CA GLU A 770 0.01 14.08 4.07
C GLU A 770 0.69 14.18 5.44
N PRO A 771 -0.04 13.97 6.55
CA PRO A 771 0.56 13.92 7.88
C PRO A 771 1.34 12.61 8.09
N THR A 772 2.63 12.70 8.44
CA THR A 772 3.47 11.54 8.79
C THR A 772 3.71 11.45 10.30
N ASN A 773 3.47 10.30 10.93
CA ASN A 773 3.72 10.08 12.36
C ASN A 773 5.18 9.69 12.70
N SER A 774 6.18 10.25 12.00
CA SER A 774 7.59 9.84 12.16
C SER A 774 8.46 10.99 12.69
N LYS A 775 9.14 10.74 13.82
CA LYS A 775 10.12 11.68 14.38
C LYS A 775 11.54 11.35 13.88
N PRO A 776 12.38 12.33 13.54
CA PRO A 776 13.76 12.07 13.11
C PRO A 776 14.65 11.54 14.25
N GLY A 777 15.61 10.67 13.91
CA GLY A 777 16.70 10.27 14.80
C GLY A 777 17.83 11.31 14.82
N ASP A 778 18.40 11.55 16.00
CA ASP A 778 19.49 12.52 16.18
C ASP A 778 20.73 12.21 15.33
N GLY A 779 21.26 13.25 14.67
CA GLY A 779 22.30 13.15 13.64
C GLY A 779 23.61 12.53 14.12
N GLY A 780 24.05 11.48 13.42
CA GLY A 780 25.40 10.92 13.52
C GLY A 780 26.33 11.53 12.47
N ALA A 781 27.46 12.07 12.92
CA ALA A 781 28.52 12.60 12.05
C ALA A 781 29.15 11.49 11.18
N LYS A 782 29.41 11.80 9.90
CA LYS A 782 30.10 10.92 8.94
C LYS A 782 31.61 10.85 9.25
N PRO A 783 32.24 9.68 9.43
CA PRO A 783 33.69 9.57 9.49
C PRO A 783 34.29 9.69 8.07
N GLY A 784 35.28 10.57 7.88
CA GLY A 784 36.25 10.42 6.78
C GLY A 784 36.40 11.52 5.72
N THR A 785 35.87 12.74 5.87
CA THR A 785 36.16 13.83 4.92
C THR A 785 37.12 14.88 5.49
N LYS A 786 38.17 15.22 4.73
CA LYS A 786 39.02 16.41 4.94
C LYS A 786 39.04 17.23 3.64
N PRO A 787 38.90 18.57 3.71
CA PRO A 787 38.77 19.37 4.93
C PRO A 787 37.33 19.34 5.49
N ALA A 788 37.18 19.70 6.78
CA ALA A 788 35.89 19.72 7.46
C ALA A 788 34.94 20.80 6.87
N PRO A 789 33.62 20.57 6.85
CA PRO A 789 32.66 21.60 6.46
C PRO A 789 32.67 22.77 7.48
N PRO A 790 32.34 24.00 7.05
CA PRO A 790 32.41 25.18 7.92
C PRO A 790 31.37 25.11 9.05
N PRO A 791 31.61 25.77 10.20
CA PRO A 791 30.66 25.81 11.30
C PRO A 791 29.41 26.58 10.88
N GLY A 792 28.22 26.04 11.21
CA GLY A 792 26.97 26.78 11.08
C GLY A 792 26.92 28.02 11.98
N PRO A 793 26.05 29.00 11.68
CA PRO A 793 25.96 30.25 12.44
C PRO A 793 25.50 29.98 13.88
N ALA A 794 26.13 30.66 14.84
CA ALA A 794 25.73 30.58 16.24
C ALA A 794 24.37 31.27 16.46
N GLY A 795 23.37 30.54 16.97
CA GLY A 795 22.14 31.13 17.51
C GLY A 795 20.79 30.55 17.07
N ALA A 796 20.72 29.50 16.25
CA ALA A 796 19.45 28.86 15.87
C ALA A 796 19.28 27.49 16.53
N HIS A 797 18.41 27.40 17.53
CA HIS A 797 17.93 26.14 18.10
C HIS A 797 16.52 25.86 17.56
N GLY A 798 16.34 24.76 16.84
CA GLY A 798 15.02 24.15 16.57
C GLY A 798 14.67 23.92 15.11
N ASN A 799 14.66 22.64 14.72
CA ASN A 799 14.02 22.00 13.56
C ASN A 799 14.63 22.27 12.16
N GLY A 800 15.78 21.65 11.91
CA GLY A 800 16.16 21.30 10.54
C GLY A 800 15.29 20.14 10.04
N TRP A 801 14.48 20.39 9.01
CA TRP A 801 13.90 19.33 8.19
C TRP A 801 14.93 18.93 7.15
N VAL A 802 15.42 17.69 7.20
CA VAL A 802 16.17 17.09 6.10
C VAL A 802 15.43 15.84 5.65
N PHE A 803 15.11 15.86 4.36
CA PHE A 803 14.77 14.71 3.52
C PHE A 803 15.71 13.53 3.79
N SER A 804 15.18 12.37 4.18
CA SER A 804 15.83 11.10 3.91
C SER A 804 14.78 10.02 3.67
N ALA A 805 14.86 9.45 2.47
CA ALA A 805 14.24 8.21 2.08
C ALA A 805 14.66 7.07 3.03
N ALA A 806 13.69 6.29 3.48
CA ALA A 806 13.89 4.91 3.92
C ALA A 806 12.56 4.16 3.81
N ALA A 807 12.59 3.08 3.02
CA ALA A 807 11.56 2.06 2.78
C ALA A 807 10.39 2.46 1.86
N LEU A 808 10.66 2.30 0.55
CA LEU A 808 9.75 1.86 -0.51
C LEU A 808 8.33 2.46 -0.51
N THR A 809 8.15 3.52 -1.29
CA THR A 809 6.93 3.75 -2.08
C THR A 809 7.28 4.65 -3.28
N PRO A 810 6.67 4.41 -4.45
CA PRO A 810 7.11 4.93 -5.73
C PRO A 810 6.82 6.43 -5.94
N VAL A 811 7.61 7.04 -6.82
CA VAL A 811 7.47 8.42 -7.25
C VAL A 811 6.19 8.58 -8.08
N LEU A 812 5.12 9.06 -7.45
CA LEU A 812 3.84 9.38 -8.09
C LEU A 812 3.98 10.62 -9.01
N VAL A 813 4.39 10.42 -10.26
CA VAL A 813 4.21 11.45 -11.31
C VAL A 813 2.80 11.29 -11.82
N SER A 814 1.98 12.35 -11.76
CA SER A 814 0.63 12.35 -12.32
C SER A 814 0.59 13.36 -13.47
N SER A 815 0.22 12.91 -14.66
CA SER A 815 -0.14 13.79 -15.77
C SER A 815 -1.54 13.44 -16.23
N SER A 816 -2.51 14.34 -16.08
CA SER A 816 -3.75 14.25 -16.87
C SER A 816 -4.38 15.62 -17.12
N LEU A 817 -5.14 15.69 -18.20
CA LEU A 817 -6.18 16.68 -18.39
C LEU A 817 -7.32 16.10 -19.25
N GLU A 818 -8.48 15.98 -18.59
CA GLU A 818 -9.88 16.04 -19.03
C GLU A 818 -10.39 15.08 -20.12
N LEU A 819 -11.35 14.22 -19.73
CA LEU A 819 -12.79 14.60 -19.70
C LEU A 819 -13.56 14.06 -18.48
#